data_AF-C9YFF0-F1
#
_entry.id   AF-C9YFF0-F1
#
_cell.length_a   1.000
_cell.length_b   1.000
_cell.length_c   1.000
_cell.angle_alpha   90.00
_cell.angle_beta   90.00
_cell.angle_gamma   90.00
#
_symmetry.space_group_name_H-M   'P 1'
#
loop_
_entity.id
_entity.type
_entity.pdbx_description
1 polymer ?
#
loop_
_entity_poly.entity_id
_entity_poly.type
_entity_poly.pdbx_seq_one_letter_code
_entity_poly.pdbx_strand_id
1 'polypeptide(L)'
;MVPSETVKVGTSRTKAFNDPIWKIVSADPTAQTIISTPLMQRLRRVRQLGLAFLVFPGALHSRLEHSIGAMKASSLMFDELYRASQKHLPTSISDKIADHRQSICIAGLIHDCGHLAFSHVGERVLKSLFTEQFKQLNLVLDKHFPSTFLPKAGESSLSPEVEKSKSSAPAELLSVLFALSPAMQKLLTDIGLSSVEDRMLTITGFIIGRPKNLIMEDGGKKHFLSFLKCIVSGDLDADKIDYVARDAYFSGLPIPADVSRLLSQLTVVHVDKDSDTNSDIHLDQEDNSITDAYLFGLKPAGASALEMFVMTRSYLFERIYCHHKVRAAERMIERLLRQRLMLAHKEEKWDTEKILSYLLHPTGDDGVLHEMATHHLQENDDEHIRDFATQVLNREIPKRALAISRQTVWGQTKSAGKMSSDALFSWNRVLETDPQVLQREICKSIGSKDFDSLYVDWPHKNLIQENPDIVGHDEFMLKGAMKINRYFDAQQLSNAYQEVKQTGWIFAPDGKRVEFAAAAAYTLASKYDTLINREALRRAKVDTNEFNKSLDDNLEKFIASEGGNEPVARRIVSDLKSTSTSQQLIRPAMHQLKAFLSDIGTTDHEAVAMRIRSGVIASELTRDHYADYLNSMEVLSLLLNYIQAHRFTKTFDDTKGQRKEDFLQENLEQWIDSSDAGKKLKRLFSVSRHPGAANGTTDLVFKPQNGSNSIVVELKSEDANFSKMYDAHAGQPMAYQQDKEMSRVSILFCQSKGSDLGKTADSIQLRKTSSGNQIPILAICVAMMMTDKPSARGHQSVAV
;
A
#
# COMPACT_ATOMS: atom_id res chain seq x y z
N MET A 1 -3.31 -27.27 -32.84
CA MET A 1 -4.13 -27.17 -34.09
C MET A 1 -3.78 -25.93 -34.93
N VAL A 2 -3.15 -26.09 -36.10
CA VAL A 2 -3.12 -25.09 -37.20
C VAL A 2 -3.03 -25.86 -38.54
N PRO A 3 -3.93 -25.64 -39.52
CA PRO A 3 -3.75 -26.15 -40.88
C PRO A 3 -2.54 -25.47 -41.53
N SER A 4 -1.78 -26.21 -42.34
CA SER A 4 -0.55 -25.77 -43.01
C SER A 4 -0.77 -24.75 -44.13
N GLU A 5 -1.45 -23.63 -43.87
CA GLU A 5 -1.53 -22.51 -44.80
C GLU A 5 -0.33 -21.59 -44.63
N THR A 6 0.31 -21.31 -45.76
CA THR A 6 1.46 -20.41 -45.91
C THR A 6 1.15 -19.03 -45.32
N VAL A 7 1.86 -18.67 -44.25
CA VAL A 7 1.89 -17.29 -43.77
C VAL A 7 2.38 -16.42 -44.93
N LYS A 8 1.51 -15.53 -45.44
CA LYS A 8 1.90 -14.59 -46.49
C LYS A 8 2.99 -13.68 -45.93
N VAL A 9 4.23 -13.87 -46.40
CA VAL A 9 5.35 -12.97 -46.11
C VAL A 9 4.92 -11.55 -46.51
N GLY A 10 5.07 -10.60 -45.59
CA GLY A 10 4.67 -9.21 -45.80
C GLY A 10 5.32 -8.60 -47.06
N THR A 11 4.66 -7.61 -47.65
CA THR A 11 5.24 -6.78 -48.72
C THR A 11 6.54 -6.14 -48.25
N SER A 12 7.52 -5.89 -49.13
CA SER A 12 8.80 -5.21 -48.78
C SER A 12 8.65 -3.76 -48.29
N ARG A 13 7.42 -3.25 -48.19
CA ARG A 13 7.08 -1.89 -47.78
C ARG A 13 6.62 -1.85 -46.34
N THR A 14 6.99 -0.81 -45.62
CA THR A 14 6.45 -0.50 -44.30
C THR A 14 4.94 -0.31 -44.37
N LYS A 15 4.22 -0.78 -43.34
CA LYS A 15 2.76 -0.63 -43.24
C LYS A 15 2.41 0.39 -42.16
N ALA A 16 1.61 1.37 -42.53
CA ALA A 16 1.06 2.35 -41.58
C ALA A 16 -0.26 1.86 -40.98
N PHE A 17 -0.41 2.03 -39.67
CA PHE A 17 -1.63 1.83 -38.91
C PHE A 17 -2.06 3.18 -38.32
N ASN A 18 -3.36 3.46 -38.37
CA ASN A 18 -3.92 4.61 -37.65
C ASN A 18 -4.28 4.16 -36.24
N ASP A 19 -3.68 4.79 -35.25
CA ASP A 19 -3.85 4.54 -33.83
C ASP A 19 -4.32 5.84 -33.13
N PRO A 20 -5.34 5.80 -32.27
CA PRO A 20 -5.88 7.02 -31.66
C PRO A 20 -4.88 7.73 -30.74
N ILE A 21 -3.98 6.98 -30.11
CA ILE A 21 -2.99 7.47 -29.14
C ILE A 21 -1.75 7.98 -29.89
N TRP A 22 -1.17 7.13 -30.74
CA TRP A 22 0.11 7.37 -31.42
C TRP A 22 -0.01 7.98 -32.82
N LYS A 23 -1.24 8.19 -33.31
CA LYS A 23 -1.56 8.65 -34.66
C LYS A 23 -1.11 7.64 -35.72
N ILE A 24 0.08 7.82 -36.30
CA ILE A 24 0.56 6.91 -37.34
C ILE A 24 1.64 6.00 -36.75
N VAL A 25 1.34 4.70 -36.68
CA VAL A 25 2.29 3.67 -36.30
C VAL A 25 2.78 2.95 -37.56
N SER A 26 4.09 2.95 -37.79
CA SER A 26 4.71 2.25 -38.92
C SER A 26 5.29 0.92 -38.45
N ALA A 27 4.87 -0.18 -39.07
CA ALA A 27 5.47 -1.50 -38.89
C ALA A 27 6.38 -1.84 -40.07
N ASP A 28 7.57 -2.36 -39.79
CA ASP A 28 8.44 -2.94 -40.80
C ASP A 28 7.89 -4.29 -41.31
N PRO A 29 8.43 -4.87 -42.40
CA PRO A 29 7.93 -6.14 -42.94
C PRO A 29 7.94 -7.29 -41.91
N THR A 30 8.92 -7.32 -41.00
CA THR A 30 9.01 -8.32 -39.93
C THR A 30 7.84 -8.19 -38.96
N ALA A 31 7.63 -7.01 -38.38
CA ALA A 31 6.55 -6.70 -37.47
C ALA A 31 5.18 -6.90 -38.15
N GLN A 32 5.03 -6.49 -39.42
CA GLN A 32 3.82 -6.73 -40.20
C GLN A 32 3.50 -8.22 -40.31
N THR A 33 4.51 -9.04 -40.58
CA THR A 33 4.33 -10.49 -40.72
C THR A 33 3.94 -11.12 -39.38
N ILE A 34 4.60 -10.73 -38.28
CA ILE A 34 4.25 -11.16 -36.91
C ILE A 34 2.82 -10.74 -36.54
N ILE A 35 2.44 -9.47 -36.78
CA ILE A 35 1.08 -8.95 -36.54
C ILE A 35 0.04 -9.78 -37.29
N SER A 36 0.36 -10.23 -38.50
CA SER A 36 -0.57 -10.98 -39.36
C SER A 36 -0.77 -12.43 -38.94
N THR A 37 0.00 -12.94 -37.96
CA THR A 37 -0.18 -14.31 -37.46
C THR A 37 -1.53 -14.48 -36.76
N PRO A 38 -2.13 -15.69 -36.79
CA PRO A 38 -3.36 -15.98 -36.07
C PRO A 38 -3.28 -15.67 -34.57
N LEU A 39 -2.11 -15.92 -33.96
CA LEU A 39 -1.86 -15.65 -32.55
C LEU A 39 -1.98 -14.16 -32.22
N MET A 40 -1.38 -13.28 -33.03
CA MET A 40 -1.51 -11.83 -32.84
C MET A 40 -2.93 -11.36 -33.20
N GLN A 41 -3.53 -11.86 -34.29
CA GLN A 41 -4.89 -11.48 -34.68
C GLN A 41 -5.96 -11.91 -33.66
N ARG A 42 -5.71 -12.94 -32.84
CA ARG A 42 -6.54 -13.32 -31.69
C ARG A 42 -6.70 -12.17 -30.70
N LEU A 43 -5.64 -11.39 -30.46
CA LEU A 43 -5.65 -10.29 -29.49
C LEU A 43 -6.68 -9.19 -29.81
N ARG A 44 -7.22 -9.13 -31.05
CA ARG A 44 -8.37 -8.25 -31.37
C ARG A 44 -9.61 -8.54 -30.54
N ARG A 45 -9.73 -9.76 -30.04
CA ARG A 45 -10.92 -10.26 -29.35
C ARG A 45 -10.65 -10.52 -27.86
N VAL A 46 -9.47 -10.13 -27.39
CA VAL A 46 -9.11 -10.13 -25.97
C VAL A 46 -9.08 -8.67 -25.53
N ARG A 47 -9.98 -8.29 -24.63
CA ARG A 47 -10.09 -6.90 -24.15
C ARG A 47 -8.94 -6.56 -23.22
N GLN A 48 -8.33 -5.39 -23.40
CA GLN A 48 -7.23 -4.89 -22.57
C GLN A 48 -7.62 -4.90 -21.08
N LEU A 49 -8.78 -4.30 -20.79
CA LEU A 49 -9.30 -4.12 -19.43
C LEU A 49 -10.26 -5.23 -18.98
N GLY A 50 -10.25 -6.38 -19.66
CA GLY A 50 -11.09 -7.53 -19.34
C GLY A 50 -12.57 -7.14 -19.23
N LEU A 51 -13.13 -7.19 -18.03
CA LEU A 51 -14.54 -6.94 -17.75
C LEU A 51 -14.87 -5.47 -17.44
N ALA A 52 -13.90 -4.55 -17.57
CA ALA A 52 -14.14 -3.13 -17.29
C ALA A 52 -15.21 -2.50 -18.18
N PHE A 53 -15.42 -3.03 -19.40
CA PHE A 53 -16.47 -2.58 -20.31
C PHE A 53 -17.89 -2.65 -19.73
N LEU A 54 -18.13 -3.53 -18.75
CA LEU A 54 -19.40 -3.63 -18.03
C LEU A 54 -19.68 -2.39 -17.17
N VAL A 55 -18.67 -1.59 -16.88
CA VAL A 55 -18.76 -0.35 -16.08
C VAL A 55 -18.45 0.87 -16.93
N PHE A 56 -17.40 0.79 -17.76
CA PHE A 56 -16.91 1.84 -18.63
C PHE A 56 -17.20 1.44 -20.09
N PRO A 57 -18.33 1.84 -20.68
CA PRO A 57 -18.76 1.33 -21.99
C PRO A 57 -17.78 1.64 -23.13
N GLY A 58 -16.89 2.63 -22.98
CA GLY A 58 -15.83 2.93 -23.94
C GLY A 58 -14.59 2.02 -23.85
N ALA A 59 -14.42 1.26 -22.75
CA ALA A 59 -13.28 0.38 -22.50
C ALA A 59 -13.37 -0.94 -23.30
N LEU A 60 -13.53 -0.83 -24.62
CA LEU A 60 -13.65 -1.93 -25.58
C LEU A 60 -12.37 -2.20 -26.35
N HIS A 61 -11.31 -1.43 -26.09
CA HIS A 61 -10.03 -1.58 -26.77
C HIS A 61 -9.41 -2.95 -26.52
N SER A 62 -8.75 -3.46 -27.55
CA SER A 62 -8.20 -4.81 -27.57
C SER A 62 -6.72 -4.84 -27.21
N ARG A 63 -6.20 -6.00 -26.83
CA ARG A 63 -4.75 -6.17 -26.61
C ARG A 63 -3.94 -5.98 -27.89
N LEU A 64 -4.51 -6.18 -29.09
CA LEU A 64 -3.76 -6.00 -30.33
C LEU A 64 -3.33 -4.54 -30.53
N GLU A 65 -4.25 -3.58 -30.33
CA GLU A 65 -3.89 -2.17 -30.50
C GLU A 65 -2.91 -1.71 -29.41
N HIS A 66 -3.02 -2.24 -28.19
CA HIS A 66 -2.02 -2.06 -27.15
C HIS A 66 -0.65 -2.63 -27.57
N SER A 67 -0.56 -3.87 -28.05
CA SER A 67 0.69 -4.47 -28.53
C SER A 67 1.37 -3.66 -29.65
N ILE A 68 0.57 -3.14 -30.60
CA ILE A 68 1.08 -2.26 -31.67
C ILE A 68 1.56 -0.93 -31.10
N GLY A 69 0.84 -0.38 -30.12
CA GLY A 69 1.20 0.84 -29.41
C GLY A 69 2.46 0.69 -28.54
N ALA A 70 2.62 -0.43 -27.83
CA ALA A 70 3.80 -0.78 -27.07
C ALA A 70 5.03 -0.92 -27.99
N MET A 71 4.89 -1.56 -29.16
CA MET A 71 5.95 -1.56 -30.18
C MET A 71 6.35 -0.14 -30.60
N LYS A 72 5.37 0.76 -30.80
CA LYS A 72 5.63 2.17 -31.12
C LYS A 72 6.36 2.87 -29.97
N ALA A 73 5.89 2.70 -28.74
CA ALA A 73 6.52 3.25 -27.54
C ALA A 73 7.97 2.75 -27.40
N SER A 74 8.22 1.45 -27.57
CA SER A 74 9.56 0.86 -27.55
C SER A 74 10.47 1.50 -28.60
N SER A 75 9.96 1.74 -29.81
CA SER A 75 10.73 2.40 -30.87
C SER A 75 11.11 3.84 -30.51
N LEU A 76 10.19 4.60 -29.92
CA LEU A 76 10.45 6.00 -29.53
C LEU A 76 11.40 6.09 -28.35
N MET A 77 11.23 5.23 -27.35
CA MET A 77 12.15 5.12 -26.21
C MET A 77 13.56 4.74 -26.68
N PHE A 78 13.68 3.72 -27.53
CA PHE A 78 14.96 3.32 -28.09
C PHE A 78 15.62 4.48 -28.84
N ASP A 79 14.88 5.16 -29.73
CA ASP A 79 15.43 6.24 -30.54
C ASP A 79 15.94 7.41 -29.68
N GLU A 80 15.24 7.77 -28.60
CA GLU A 80 15.70 8.83 -27.69
C GLU A 80 16.90 8.40 -26.84
N LEU A 81 16.86 7.20 -26.25
CA LEU A 81 17.95 6.68 -25.43
C LEU A 81 19.21 6.45 -26.27
N TYR A 82 19.06 5.98 -27.51
CA TYR A 82 20.15 5.80 -28.46
C TYR A 82 20.84 7.13 -28.79
N ARG A 83 20.06 8.18 -29.08
CA ARG A 83 20.62 9.54 -29.30
C ARG A 83 21.32 10.07 -28.04
N ALA A 84 20.75 9.83 -26.86
CA ALA A 84 21.36 10.25 -25.61
C ALA A 84 22.67 9.48 -25.33
N SER A 85 22.69 8.18 -25.63
CA SER A 85 23.84 7.31 -25.37
C SER A 85 25.05 7.67 -26.25
N GLN A 86 24.84 8.16 -27.48
CA GLN A 86 25.90 8.62 -28.38
C GLN A 86 26.78 9.74 -27.80
N LYS A 87 26.31 10.48 -26.78
CA LYS A 87 27.09 11.52 -26.10
C LYS A 87 28.07 10.96 -25.08
N HIS A 88 27.82 9.76 -24.58
CA HIS A 88 28.52 9.18 -23.43
C HIS A 88 29.26 7.88 -23.77
N LEU A 89 28.80 7.13 -24.78
CA LEU A 89 29.39 5.86 -25.20
C LEU A 89 30.42 6.01 -26.33
N PRO A 90 31.44 5.12 -26.38
CA PRO A 90 32.28 4.94 -27.56
C PRO A 90 31.46 4.64 -28.83
N THR A 91 31.95 5.09 -29.99
CA THR A 91 31.28 4.86 -31.29
C THR A 91 31.16 3.37 -31.63
N SER A 92 32.20 2.58 -31.31
CA SER A 92 32.25 1.12 -31.52
C SER A 92 31.15 0.36 -30.76
N ILE A 93 30.70 0.88 -29.63
CA ILE A 93 29.59 0.34 -28.84
C ILE A 93 28.25 0.85 -29.37
N SER A 94 28.18 2.14 -29.67
CA SER A 94 26.97 2.78 -30.21
C SER A 94 26.48 2.10 -31.49
N ASP A 95 27.37 1.69 -32.39
CA ASP A 95 26.96 1.01 -33.63
C ASP A 95 26.32 -0.36 -33.34
N LYS A 96 26.85 -1.12 -32.38
CA LYS A 96 26.30 -2.43 -32.01
C LYS A 96 24.96 -2.33 -31.29
N ILE A 97 24.70 -1.23 -30.58
CA ILE A 97 23.40 -1.01 -29.90
C ILE A 97 22.26 -0.93 -30.93
N ALA A 98 22.53 -0.36 -32.12
CA ALA A 98 21.53 -0.21 -33.17
C ALA A 98 20.90 -1.55 -33.58
N ASP A 99 21.67 -2.65 -33.51
CA ASP A 99 21.21 -4.00 -33.86
C ASP A 99 20.09 -4.52 -32.94
N HIS A 100 20.01 -4.02 -31.70
CA HIS A 100 18.98 -4.40 -30.75
C HIS A 100 17.61 -3.77 -31.07
N ARG A 101 17.54 -2.69 -31.84
CA ARG A 101 16.32 -1.91 -32.06
C ARG A 101 15.15 -2.78 -32.53
N GLN A 102 15.37 -3.61 -33.55
CA GLN A 102 14.31 -4.45 -34.12
C GLN A 102 13.85 -5.51 -33.11
N SER A 103 14.78 -6.16 -32.39
CA SER A 103 14.45 -7.15 -31.36
C SER A 103 13.68 -6.53 -30.19
N ILE A 104 14.02 -5.31 -29.77
CA ILE A 104 13.30 -4.54 -28.75
C ILE A 104 11.89 -4.20 -29.22
N CYS A 105 11.73 -3.76 -30.47
CA CYS A 105 10.40 -3.49 -31.04
C CYS A 105 9.55 -4.76 -31.14
N ILE A 106 10.14 -5.88 -31.55
CA ILE A 106 9.44 -7.17 -31.60
C ILE A 106 9.07 -7.63 -30.18
N ALA A 107 9.96 -7.48 -29.20
CA ALA A 107 9.67 -7.78 -27.79
C ALA A 107 8.49 -6.93 -27.30
N GLY A 108 8.49 -5.62 -27.54
CA GLY A 108 7.34 -4.75 -27.23
C GLY A 108 6.06 -5.16 -27.96
N LEU A 109 6.15 -5.64 -29.21
CA LEU A 109 5.01 -6.13 -29.99
C LEU A 109 4.41 -7.42 -29.41
N ILE A 110 5.23 -8.36 -28.94
CA ILE A 110 4.75 -9.70 -28.55
C ILE A 110 4.73 -9.94 -27.04
N HIS A 111 5.16 -8.99 -26.20
CA HIS A 111 5.20 -9.16 -24.74
C HIS A 111 3.85 -9.65 -24.16
N ASP A 112 2.76 -9.21 -24.79
CA ASP A 112 1.39 -9.45 -24.36
C ASP A 112 0.64 -10.54 -25.17
N CYS A 113 1.31 -11.20 -26.11
CA CYS A 113 0.63 -12.18 -26.97
C CYS A 113 0.18 -13.46 -26.23
N GLY A 114 0.76 -13.71 -25.06
CA GLY A 114 0.40 -14.76 -24.11
C GLY A 114 -0.87 -14.51 -23.30
N HIS A 115 -1.50 -13.33 -23.39
CA HIS A 115 -2.71 -13.07 -22.61
C HIS A 115 -3.88 -13.98 -22.99
N LEU A 116 -4.55 -14.50 -21.97
CA LEU A 116 -5.69 -15.41 -22.07
C LEU A 116 -7.01 -14.64 -22.16
N ALA A 117 -8.10 -15.35 -22.44
CA ALA A 117 -9.44 -14.82 -22.27
C ALA A 117 -9.62 -14.22 -20.87
N PHE A 118 -10.25 -13.05 -20.83
CA PHE A 118 -10.45 -12.22 -19.63
C PHE A 118 -9.14 -11.75 -18.97
N SER A 119 -8.05 -11.67 -19.73
CA SER A 119 -6.80 -11.04 -19.32
C SER A 119 -6.26 -11.62 -17.99
N HIS A 120 -6.17 -10.79 -16.94
CA HIS A 120 -5.64 -11.20 -15.63
C HIS A 120 -6.49 -12.26 -14.93
N VAL A 121 -7.78 -12.39 -15.27
CA VAL A 121 -8.61 -13.44 -14.66
C VAL A 121 -8.14 -14.81 -15.14
N GLY A 122 -8.01 -15.00 -16.46
CA GLY A 122 -7.49 -16.24 -17.04
C GLY A 122 -6.09 -16.58 -16.53
N GLU A 123 -5.22 -15.57 -16.40
CA GLU A 123 -3.87 -15.72 -15.87
C GLU A 123 -3.85 -16.30 -14.44
N ARG A 124 -4.70 -15.79 -13.54
CA ARG A 124 -4.80 -16.30 -12.16
C ARG A 124 -5.28 -17.75 -12.09
N VAL A 125 -6.22 -18.12 -12.98
CA VAL A 125 -6.73 -19.48 -13.05
C VAL A 125 -5.66 -20.42 -13.59
N LEU A 126 -5.01 -20.05 -14.70
CA LEU A 126 -3.92 -20.83 -15.29
C LEU A 126 -2.77 -21.03 -14.29
N LYS A 127 -2.35 -19.97 -13.58
CA LYS A 127 -1.31 -20.03 -12.54
C LYS A 127 -1.65 -21.07 -11.48
N SER A 128 -2.89 -21.11 -11.01
CA SER A 128 -3.30 -22.05 -9.98
C SER A 128 -3.33 -23.51 -10.44
N LEU A 129 -3.66 -23.76 -11.72
CA LEU A 129 -3.67 -25.11 -12.29
C LEU A 129 -2.24 -25.64 -12.55
N PHE A 130 -1.35 -24.77 -13.03
CA PHE A 130 -0.01 -25.16 -13.49
C PHE A 130 1.12 -24.59 -12.63
N THR A 131 0.90 -24.51 -11.31
CA THR A 131 1.85 -23.86 -10.38
C THR A 131 3.26 -24.47 -10.48
N GLU A 132 3.36 -25.80 -10.47
CA GLU A 132 4.66 -26.49 -10.50
C GLU A 132 5.35 -26.38 -11.87
N GLN A 133 4.58 -26.43 -12.96
CA GLN A 133 5.10 -26.27 -14.31
C GLN A 133 5.67 -24.87 -14.52
N PHE A 134 4.98 -23.82 -14.03
CA PHE A 134 5.51 -22.46 -14.07
C PHE A 134 6.75 -22.28 -13.20
N LYS A 135 6.83 -22.93 -12.03
CA LYS A 135 8.06 -22.94 -11.23
C LYS A 135 9.22 -23.57 -11.99
N GLN A 136 9.01 -24.74 -12.62
CA GLN A 136 10.03 -25.42 -13.42
C GLN A 136 10.48 -24.56 -14.62
N LEU A 137 9.54 -23.93 -15.32
CA LEU A 137 9.86 -23.03 -16.43
C LEU A 137 10.71 -21.85 -15.96
N ASN A 138 10.35 -21.22 -14.83
CA ASN A 138 11.14 -20.14 -14.24
C ASN A 138 12.56 -20.61 -13.89
N LEU A 139 12.73 -21.82 -13.32
CA LEU A 139 14.06 -22.37 -13.04
C LEU A 139 14.91 -22.54 -14.30
N VAL A 140 14.31 -22.99 -15.41
CA VAL A 140 15.01 -23.11 -16.69
C VAL A 140 15.39 -21.74 -17.23
N LEU A 141 14.48 -20.76 -17.14
CA LEU A 141 14.75 -19.39 -17.57
C LEU A 141 15.81 -18.72 -16.70
N ASP A 142 15.77 -18.89 -15.38
CA ASP A 142 16.78 -18.36 -14.45
C ASP A 142 18.19 -18.89 -14.79
N LYS A 143 18.30 -20.17 -15.19
CA LYS A 143 19.56 -20.76 -15.64
C LYS A 143 20.08 -20.15 -16.94
N HIS A 144 19.20 -19.87 -17.89
CA HIS A 144 19.60 -19.38 -19.22
C HIS A 144 19.67 -17.86 -19.31
N PHE A 145 18.95 -17.15 -18.44
CA PHE A 145 18.84 -15.69 -18.33
C PHE A 145 19.07 -15.30 -16.86
N PRO A 146 20.32 -15.44 -16.36
CA PRO A 146 20.63 -15.09 -14.99
C PRO A 146 20.33 -13.61 -14.76
N SER A 147 19.83 -13.29 -13.56
CA SER A 147 19.69 -11.91 -13.14
C SER A 147 21.05 -11.23 -13.20
N THR A 148 21.14 -10.14 -13.95
CA THR A 148 22.39 -9.39 -14.14
C THR A 148 22.74 -8.53 -12.91
N PHE A 149 21.91 -8.55 -11.86
CA PHE A 149 22.05 -7.81 -10.60
C PHE A 149 21.57 -8.65 -9.41
N LEU A 150 22.36 -8.65 -8.34
CA LEU A 150 21.98 -9.05 -6.97
C LEU A 150 22.44 -7.90 -6.05
N PRO A 151 21.59 -7.30 -5.20
CA PRO A 151 22.04 -6.34 -4.20
C PRO A 151 22.94 -7.03 -3.16
N LYS A 152 23.92 -6.32 -2.58
CA LYS A 152 24.61 -6.83 -1.39
C LYS A 152 23.64 -6.99 -0.22
N ALA A 153 23.71 -8.13 0.44
CA ALA A 153 23.17 -8.30 1.77
C ALA A 153 23.99 -7.44 2.76
N GLY A 154 23.42 -6.30 3.16
CA GLY A 154 23.94 -5.49 4.25
C GLY A 154 24.21 -4.04 3.87
N GLU A 155 23.19 -3.18 3.99
CA GLU A 155 23.17 -2.03 4.92
C GLU A 155 21.93 -1.14 4.67
N SER A 156 21.14 -0.99 5.73
CA SER A 156 20.04 -0.06 5.98
C SER A 156 18.61 -0.31 5.41
N SER A 157 17.73 -0.70 6.35
CA SER A 157 16.34 -0.24 6.50
C SER A 157 15.26 -0.56 5.46
N LEU A 158 15.43 -1.61 4.66
CA LEU A 158 14.28 -2.28 4.01
C LEU A 158 14.08 -3.65 4.66
N SER A 159 12.85 -3.88 5.13
CA SER A 159 12.36 -5.18 5.60
C SER A 159 12.83 -6.33 4.69
N PRO A 160 13.18 -7.51 5.24
CA PRO A 160 13.74 -8.65 4.51
C PRO A 160 12.77 -9.34 3.51
N GLU A 161 11.76 -8.63 2.98
CA GLU A 161 10.79 -9.15 2.02
C GLU A 161 10.98 -8.66 0.58
N VAL A 162 11.91 -7.74 0.31
CA VAL A 162 12.09 -7.18 -1.04
C VAL A 162 13.28 -7.85 -1.73
N GLU A 163 13.00 -9.03 -2.29
CA GLU A 163 13.56 -9.61 -3.53
C GLU A 163 13.43 -11.14 -3.52
N LYS A 164 12.19 -11.64 -3.42
CA LYS A 164 11.87 -12.84 -4.22
C LYS A 164 11.99 -12.39 -5.67
N SER A 165 12.82 -13.06 -6.47
CA SER A 165 12.86 -12.90 -7.92
C SER A 165 11.42 -12.73 -8.42
N LYS A 166 11.12 -11.58 -9.03
CA LYS A 166 9.77 -11.28 -9.52
C LYS A 166 9.40 -12.41 -10.49
N SER A 167 8.60 -13.37 -10.01
CA SER A 167 8.14 -14.48 -10.82
C SER A 167 7.35 -13.89 -11.98
N SER A 168 7.83 -14.11 -13.21
CA SER A 168 7.19 -13.57 -14.41
C SER A 168 5.72 -13.98 -14.45
N ALA A 169 4.89 -13.07 -14.94
CA ALA A 169 3.47 -13.34 -15.07
C ALA A 169 3.25 -14.53 -16.02
N PRO A 170 2.27 -15.43 -15.78
CA PRO A 170 1.95 -16.51 -16.70
C PRO A 170 1.75 -16.05 -18.15
N ALA A 171 1.16 -14.87 -18.38
CA ALA A 171 1.00 -14.31 -19.72
C ALA A 171 2.37 -13.98 -20.37
N GLU A 172 3.30 -13.37 -19.64
CA GLU A 172 4.67 -13.12 -20.12
C GLU A 172 5.39 -14.45 -20.44
N LEU A 173 5.24 -15.46 -19.58
CA LEU A 173 5.82 -16.78 -19.81
C LEU A 173 5.26 -17.46 -21.06
N LEU A 174 3.96 -17.32 -21.32
CA LEU A 174 3.37 -17.80 -22.58
C LEU A 174 3.91 -17.03 -23.79
N SER A 175 4.10 -15.71 -23.68
CA SER A 175 4.75 -14.90 -24.72
C SER A 175 6.19 -15.36 -24.99
N VAL A 176 6.93 -15.75 -23.95
CA VAL A 176 8.26 -16.36 -24.08
C VAL A 176 8.21 -17.69 -24.80
N LEU A 177 7.27 -18.58 -24.45
CA LEU A 177 7.10 -19.86 -25.14
C LEU A 177 6.78 -19.65 -26.63
N PHE A 178 6.02 -18.60 -26.96
CA PHE A 178 5.76 -18.23 -28.35
C PHE A 178 7.00 -17.68 -29.05
N ALA A 179 7.75 -16.80 -28.39
CA ALA A 179 9.01 -16.25 -28.91
C ALA A 179 10.06 -17.34 -29.19
N LEU A 180 10.09 -18.40 -28.36
CA LEU A 180 11.00 -19.53 -28.48
C LEU A 180 10.44 -20.69 -29.33
N SER A 181 9.24 -20.55 -29.90
CA SER A 181 8.59 -21.66 -30.61
C SER A 181 9.26 -21.98 -31.95
N PRO A 182 9.23 -23.25 -32.40
CA PRO A 182 9.69 -23.62 -33.75
C PRO A 182 8.96 -22.88 -34.87
N ALA A 183 7.69 -22.53 -34.64
CA ALA A 183 6.90 -21.74 -35.57
C ALA A 183 7.44 -20.31 -35.71
N MET A 184 7.84 -19.68 -34.60
CA MET A 184 8.50 -18.36 -34.63
C MET A 184 9.87 -18.45 -35.29
N GLN A 185 10.68 -19.47 -34.97
CA GLN A 185 11.97 -19.68 -35.63
C GLN A 185 11.81 -19.76 -37.14
N LYS A 186 10.90 -20.63 -37.62
CA LYS A 186 10.59 -20.77 -39.04
C LYS A 186 10.13 -19.43 -39.64
N LEU A 187 9.22 -18.72 -38.97
CA LEU A 187 8.71 -17.43 -39.43
C LEU A 187 9.83 -16.41 -39.65
N LEU A 188 10.74 -16.27 -38.68
CA LEU A 188 11.85 -15.32 -38.77
C LEU A 188 12.88 -15.74 -39.83
N THR A 189 13.11 -17.05 -40.01
CA THR A 189 13.94 -17.58 -41.10
C THR A 189 13.33 -17.29 -42.47
N ASP A 190 12.02 -17.52 -42.64
CA ASP A 190 11.31 -17.29 -43.91
C ASP A 190 11.29 -15.80 -44.30
N ILE A 191 11.33 -14.89 -43.32
CA ILE A 191 11.47 -13.43 -43.53
C ILE A 191 12.90 -13.05 -43.97
N GLY A 192 13.88 -13.92 -43.78
CA GLY A 192 15.28 -13.68 -44.13
C GLY A 192 16.09 -12.94 -43.06
N LEU A 193 15.69 -13.03 -41.78
CA LEU A 193 16.47 -12.46 -40.69
C LEU A 193 17.76 -13.24 -40.44
N SER A 194 18.86 -12.53 -40.27
CA SER A 194 20.13 -13.11 -39.82
C SER A 194 20.09 -13.41 -38.31
N SER A 195 20.86 -14.43 -37.90
CA SER A 195 21.04 -14.81 -36.49
C SER A 195 19.72 -15.02 -35.74
N VAL A 196 18.79 -15.78 -36.34
CA VAL A 196 17.43 -15.99 -35.83
C VAL A 196 17.42 -16.46 -34.37
N GLU A 197 18.27 -17.43 -34.02
CA GLU A 197 18.36 -17.95 -32.65
C GLU A 197 18.76 -16.87 -31.64
N ASP A 198 19.82 -16.10 -31.94
CA ASP A 198 20.25 -14.98 -31.10
C ASP A 198 19.16 -13.92 -30.95
N ARG A 199 18.41 -13.64 -32.02
CA ARG A 199 17.28 -12.70 -31.97
C ARG A 199 16.16 -13.21 -31.09
N MET A 200 15.80 -14.50 -31.19
CA MET A 200 14.77 -15.11 -30.34
C MET A 200 15.17 -15.06 -28.86
N LEU A 201 16.43 -15.34 -28.55
CA LEU A 201 16.97 -15.20 -27.19
C LEU A 201 16.98 -13.75 -26.71
N THR A 202 17.34 -12.81 -27.59
CA THR A 202 17.33 -11.37 -27.28
C THR A 202 15.91 -10.89 -26.97
N ILE A 203 14.93 -11.21 -27.84
CA ILE A 203 13.51 -10.89 -27.66
C ILE A 203 13.01 -11.45 -26.32
N THR A 204 13.30 -12.73 -26.05
CA THR A 204 12.93 -13.40 -24.81
C THR A 204 13.49 -12.68 -23.59
N GLY A 205 14.78 -12.35 -23.62
CA GLY A 205 15.45 -11.64 -22.53
C GLY A 205 14.83 -10.28 -22.25
N PHE A 206 14.40 -9.53 -23.27
CA PHE A 206 13.70 -8.26 -23.07
C PHE A 206 12.30 -8.43 -22.45
N ILE A 207 11.53 -9.44 -22.88
CA ILE A 207 10.19 -9.71 -22.33
C ILE A 207 10.26 -10.03 -20.84
N ILE A 208 11.22 -10.85 -20.40
CA ILE A 208 11.37 -11.22 -18.98
C ILE A 208 12.19 -10.22 -18.15
N GLY A 209 12.65 -9.12 -18.76
CA GLY A 209 13.48 -8.11 -18.08
C GLY A 209 14.89 -8.57 -17.74
N ARG A 210 15.44 -9.55 -18.47
CA ARG A 210 16.80 -10.08 -18.32
C ARG A 210 17.49 -10.28 -19.68
N PRO A 211 17.67 -9.21 -20.47
CA PRO A 211 18.34 -9.31 -21.77
C PRO A 211 19.81 -9.72 -21.61
N LYS A 212 20.28 -10.57 -22.53
CA LYS A 212 21.70 -10.96 -22.61
C LYS A 212 22.53 -9.87 -23.27
N ASN A 213 23.85 -9.95 -23.09
CA ASN A 213 24.83 -9.14 -23.82
C ASN A 213 24.70 -7.63 -23.58
N LEU A 214 24.23 -7.22 -22.40
CA LEU A 214 24.27 -5.81 -21.99
C LEU A 214 25.67 -5.33 -21.59
N ILE A 215 26.65 -6.23 -21.48
CA ILE A 215 28.04 -5.89 -21.20
C ILE A 215 28.80 -5.92 -22.52
N MET A 216 29.41 -4.80 -22.88
CA MET A 216 30.22 -4.66 -24.10
C MET A 216 31.62 -4.20 -23.74
N GLU A 217 32.62 -4.71 -24.46
CA GLU A 217 34.03 -4.36 -24.25
C GLU A 217 34.54 -3.44 -25.35
N ASP A 218 35.21 -2.36 -24.97
CA ASP A 218 35.93 -1.44 -25.85
C ASP A 218 37.19 -0.93 -25.16
N GLY A 219 38.34 -0.98 -25.84
CA GLY A 219 39.61 -0.47 -25.29
C GLY A 219 40.03 -1.07 -23.94
N GLY A 220 39.63 -2.30 -23.62
CA GLY A 220 39.90 -2.97 -22.34
C GLY A 220 38.98 -2.54 -21.19
N LYS A 221 37.99 -1.67 -21.45
CA LYS A 221 36.92 -1.31 -20.52
C LYS A 221 35.67 -2.11 -20.81
N LYS A 222 34.97 -2.51 -19.73
CA LYS A 222 33.66 -3.16 -19.84
C LYS A 222 32.56 -2.16 -19.50
N HIS A 223 31.64 -2.00 -20.43
CA HIS A 223 30.52 -1.06 -20.37
C HIS A 223 29.21 -1.80 -20.20
N PHE A 224 28.47 -1.47 -19.15
CA PHE A 224 27.17 -2.09 -18.86
C PHE A 224 26.01 -1.18 -19.28
N LEU A 225 25.18 -1.67 -20.20
CA LEU A 225 24.12 -0.92 -20.88
C LEU A 225 22.74 -1.22 -20.28
N SER A 226 22.58 -0.97 -18.98
CA SER A 226 21.36 -1.31 -18.24
C SER A 226 20.11 -0.63 -18.79
N PHE A 227 20.27 0.57 -19.37
CA PHE A 227 19.15 1.37 -19.88
C PHE A 227 18.32 0.67 -20.96
N LEU A 228 18.91 -0.28 -21.71
CA LEU A 228 18.19 -1.02 -22.75
C LEU A 228 17.10 -1.91 -22.16
N LYS A 229 17.37 -2.56 -21.01
CA LYS A 229 16.40 -3.45 -20.31
C LYS A 229 15.10 -2.71 -20.03
N CYS A 230 15.21 -1.47 -19.54
CA CYS A 230 14.09 -0.65 -19.09
C CYS A 230 13.11 -0.26 -20.21
N ILE A 231 13.46 -0.45 -21.49
CA ILE A 231 12.58 -0.10 -22.61
C ILE A 231 11.33 -1.00 -22.65
N VAL A 232 11.50 -2.31 -22.41
CA VAL A 232 10.39 -3.28 -22.47
C VAL A 232 9.94 -3.69 -21.07
N SER A 233 10.86 -3.78 -20.12
CA SER A 233 10.58 -4.24 -18.76
C SER A 233 11.31 -3.37 -17.75
N GLY A 234 10.57 -2.46 -17.11
CA GLY A 234 11.09 -1.49 -16.14
C GLY A 234 9.97 -0.73 -15.40
N ASP A 235 10.34 0.23 -14.56
CA ASP A 235 9.34 1.03 -13.81
C ASP A 235 8.67 2.08 -14.69
N LEU A 236 9.39 2.53 -15.72
CA LEU A 236 8.90 3.32 -16.84
C LEU A 236 9.32 2.62 -18.14
N ASP A 237 8.45 1.74 -18.64
CA ASP A 237 8.65 0.97 -19.87
C ASP A 237 7.57 1.27 -20.92
N ALA A 238 7.77 0.73 -22.12
CA ALA A 238 6.90 0.92 -23.27
C ALA A 238 5.48 0.40 -23.05
N ASP A 239 5.33 -0.69 -22.29
CA ASP A 239 4.03 -1.23 -21.87
C ASP A 239 3.24 -0.16 -21.08
N LYS A 240 3.82 0.34 -19.99
CA LYS A 240 3.19 1.38 -19.15
C LYS A 240 2.94 2.67 -19.90
N ILE A 241 3.88 3.10 -20.75
CA ILE A 241 3.75 4.31 -21.54
C ILE A 241 2.53 4.22 -22.49
N ASP A 242 2.29 3.06 -23.10
CA ASP A 242 1.12 2.88 -23.95
C ASP A 242 -0.18 2.75 -23.14
N TYR A 243 -0.26 1.79 -22.21
CA TYR A 243 -1.56 1.49 -21.59
C TYR A 243 -2.07 2.65 -20.74
N VAL A 244 -1.20 3.43 -20.08
CA VAL A 244 -1.66 4.54 -19.23
C VAL A 244 -2.41 5.58 -20.07
N ALA A 245 -1.86 5.96 -21.24
CA ALA A 245 -2.54 6.89 -22.14
C ALA A 245 -3.76 6.25 -22.81
N ARG A 246 -3.64 4.98 -23.24
CA ARG A 246 -4.69 4.25 -23.95
C ARG A 246 -5.91 3.99 -23.06
N ASP A 247 -5.70 3.46 -21.86
CA ASP A 247 -6.76 3.15 -20.92
C ASP A 247 -7.51 4.41 -20.47
N ALA A 248 -6.79 5.51 -20.23
CA ALA A 248 -7.39 6.81 -19.93
C ALA A 248 -8.30 7.27 -21.08
N TYR A 249 -7.80 7.23 -22.32
CA TYR A 249 -8.52 7.65 -23.51
C TYR A 249 -9.80 6.83 -23.75
N PHE A 250 -9.68 5.49 -23.83
CA PHE A 250 -10.82 4.63 -24.14
C PHE A 250 -11.83 4.52 -22.98
N SER A 251 -11.37 4.65 -21.74
CA SER A 251 -12.29 4.67 -20.59
C SER A 251 -13.00 6.02 -20.40
N GLY A 252 -12.66 7.03 -21.21
CA GLY A 252 -13.26 8.36 -21.16
C GLY A 252 -12.86 9.16 -19.92
N LEU A 253 -11.71 8.86 -19.32
CA LEU A 253 -11.20 9.61 -18.17
C LEU A 253 -10.40 10.83 -18.68
N PRO A 254 -10.77 12.07 -18.32
CA PRO A 254 -10.07 13.27 -18.76
C PRO A 254 -8.80 13.50 -17.92
N ILE A 255 -7.92 12.50 -17.88
CA ILE A 255 -6.68 12.52 -17.09
C ILE A 255 -5.52 12.42 -18.06
N PRO A 256 -4.80 13.52 -18.34
CA PRO A 256 -3.74 13.54 -19.32
C PRO A 256 -2.45 12.91 -18.75
N ALA A 257 -1.82 12.04 -19.53
CA ALA A 257 -0.42 11.71 -19.38
C ALA A 257 0.36 12.43 -20.49
N ASP A 258 1.27 13.35 -20.13
CA ASP A 258 2.14 14.01 -21.10
C ASP A 258 3.29 13.07 -21.54
N VAL A 259 2.90 11.98 -22.20
CA VAL A 259 3.80 10.94 -22.70
C VAL A 259 4.81 11.52 -23.69
N SER A 260 4.39 12.49 -24.52
CA SER A 260 5.28 13.11 -25.50
C SER A 260 6.41 13.88 -24.83
N ARG A 261 6.10 14.68 -23.79
CA ARG A 261 7.12 15.34 -22.99
C ARG A 261 7.99 14.32 -22.28
N LEU A 262 7.40 13.32 -21.61
CA LEU A 262 8.13 12.30 -20.86
C LEU A 262 9.18 11.60 -21.74
N LEU A 263 8.77 11.13 -22.93
CA LEU A 263 9.65 10.49 -23.90
C LEU A 263 10.80 11.42 -24.31
N SER A 264 10.55 12.70 -24.59
CA SER A 264 11.58 13.67 -24.99
C SER A 264 12.62 13.97 -23.89
N GLN A 265 12.30 13.64 -22.64
CA GLN A 265 13.15 13.89 -21.48
C GLN A 265 13.93 12.65 -21.03
N LEU A 266 13.73 11.49 -21.68
CA LEU A 266 14.56 10.31 -21.45
C LEU A 266 16.03 10.64 -21.78
N THR A 267 16.94 10.05 -21.02
CA THR A 267 18.39 10.19 -21.20
C THR A 267 19.11 8.95 -20.69
N VAL A 268 20.42 8.88 -20.95
CA VAL A 268 21.30 7.86 -20.39
C VAL A 268 22.26 8.55 -19.41
N VAL A 269 22.38 8.00 -18.21
CA VAL A 269 23.30 8.52 -17.18
C VAL A 269 24.49 7.59 -17.08
N HIS A 270 25.69 8.15 -17.29
CA HIS A 270 26.95 7.43 -17.13
C HIS A 270 27.39 7.49 -15.66
N VAL A 271 27.73 6.33 -15.11
CA VAL A 271 28.27 6.15 -13.76
C VAL A 271 29.60 5.42 -13.87
N ASP A 272 30.65 6.04 -13.33
CA ASP A 272 32.00 5.49 -13.26
C ASP A 272 32.20 4.82 -11.89
N LYS A 273 32.64 3.56 -11.91
CA LYS A 273 32.84 2.74 -10.71
C LYS A 273 33.92 3.31 -9.77
N ASP A 274 34.92 3.99 -10.31
CA ASP A 274 36.07 4.51 -9.54
C ASP A 274 35.86 5.96 -9.05
N SER A 275 34.69 6.54 -9.33
CA SER A 275 34.37 7.88 -8.84
C SER A 275 33.97 7.85 -7.36
N ASP A 276 34.83 8.40 -6.49
CA ASP A 276 34.61 8.69 -5.05
C ASP A 276 33.42 9.66 -4.79
N THR A 277 32.55 9.85 -5.77
CA THR A 277 31.42 10.76 -5.69
C THR A 277 30.29 10.13 -4.92
N ASN A 278 29.89 10.84 -3.85
CA ASN A 278 28.71 10.75 -2.99
C ASN A 278 27.38 10.51 -3.76
N SER A 279 27.25 9.39 -4.46
CA SER A 279 26.09 9.03 -5.27
C SER A 279 25.15 8.14 -4.45
N ASP A 280 23.84 8.40 -4.52
CA ASP A 280 22.80 7.54 -3.93
C ASP A 280 22.69 6.16 -4.64
N ILE A 281 23.67 5.82 -5.47
CA ILE A 281 23.63 4.73 -6.44
C ILE A 281 24.92 3.93 -6.30
N HIS A 282 24.88 2.92 -5.45
CA HIS A 282 25.94 1.92 -5.38
C HIS A 282 25.73 0.88 -6.48
N LEU A 283 26.65 0.82 -7.43
CA LEU A 283 26.77 -0.31 -8.36
C LEU A 283 27.37 -1.50 -7.60
N ASP A 284 26.59 -2.10 -6.71
CA ASP A 284 27.02 -3.30 -5.98
C ASP A 284 26.86 -4.52 -6.91
N GLN A 285 27.98 -5.03 -7.42
CA GLN A 285 28.01 -6.24 -8.25
C GLN A 285 29.13 -7.18 -7.82
N GLU A 286 28.90 -8.49 -7.97
CA GLU A 286 29.91 -9.54 -7.79
C GLU A 286 31.00 -9.49 -8.87
N ASP A 287 30.68 -9.03 -10.08
CA ASP A 287 31.66 -8.93 -11.18
C ASP A 287 32.43 -7.61 -11.10
N ASN A 288 33.60 -7.68 -10.46
CA ASN A 288 34.47 -6.53 -10.30
C ASN A 288 35.04 -5.97 -11.62
N SER A 289 34.81 -6.62 -12.77
CA SER A 289 35.40 -6.25 -14.06
C SER A 289 34.65 -5.16 -14.84
N ILE A 290 33.45 -4.74 -14.42
CA ILE A 290 32.73 -3.63 -15.06
C ILE A 290 33.39 -2.30 -14.70
N THR A 291 33.70 -1.52 -15.73
CA THR A 291 34.37 -0.21 -15.59
C THR A 291 33.36 0.93 -15.59
N ASP A 292 32.38 0.89 -16.51
CA ASP A 292 31.41 1.96 -16.70
C ASP A 292 29.98 1.39 -16.76
N ALA A 293 29.02 2.05 -16.12
CA ALA A 293 27.60 1.72 -16.22
C ALA A 293 26.80 2.86 -16.85
N TYR A 294 25.82 2.50 -17.68
CA TYR A 294 24.95 3.40 -18.40
C TYR A 294 23.51 3.09 -18.01
N LEU A 295 22.93 3.95 -17.20
CA LEU A 295 21.65 3.74 -16.54
C LEU A 295 20.50 4.47 -17.25
N PHE A 296 19.29 3.92 -17.15
CA PHE A 296 18.08 4.55 -17.64
C PHE A 296 17.78 5.82 -16.85
N GLY A 297 17.77 6.96 -17.52
CA GLY A 297 17.63 8.24 -16.84
C GLY A 297 16.54 9.15 -17.40
N LEU A 298 16.24 10.17 -16.60
CA LEU A 298 15.33 11.25 -16.94
C LEU A 298 16.03 12.59 -16.68
N LYS A 299 15.97 13.52 -17.63
CA LYS A 299 16.45 14.89 -17.44
C LYS A 299 15.62 15.56 -16.33
N PRO A 300 16.19 16.43 -15.47
CA PRO A 300 15.43 17.12 -14.42
C PRO A 300 14.18 17.85 -14.93
N ALA A 301 14.26 18.44 -16.14
CA ALA A 301 13.14 19.09 -16.82
C ALA A 301 11.98 18.14 -17.23
N GLY A 302 12.13 16.83 -17.04
CA GLY A 302 11.11 15.79 -17.22
C GLY A 302 10.42 15.35 -15.94
N ALA A 303 10.86 15.81 -14.76
CA ALA A 303 10.33 15.36 -13.47
C ALA A 303 8.81 15.58 -13.35
N SER A 304 8.30 16.75 -13.78
CA SER A 304 6.87 17.05 -13.75
C SER A 304 6.04 16.15 -14.69
N ALA A 305 6.60 15.75 -15.83
CA ALA A 305 5.94 14.81 -16.75
C ALA A 305 5.87 13.40 -16.15
N LEU A 306 6.92 12.97 -15.45
CA LEU A 306 6.94 11.72 -14.70
C LEU A 306 5.93 11.74 -13.54
N GLU A 307 5.88 12.83 -12.77
CA GLU A 307 4.89 13.02 -11.70
C GLU A 307 3.46 12.92 -12.25
N MET A 308 3.15 13.65 -13.34
CA MET A 308 1.84 13.58 -13.99
C MET A 308 1.52 12.15 -14.47
N PHE A 309 2.50 11.43 -15.00
CA PHE A 309 2.35 10.04 -15.43
C PHE A 309 2.03 9.11 -14.24
N VAL A 310 2.76 9.22 -13.13
CA VAL A 310 2.52 8.42 -11.92
C VAL A 310 1.15 8.75 -11.32
N MET A 311 0.77 10.02 -11.27
CA MET A 311 -0.56 10.45 -10.82
C MET A 311 -1.67 9.90 -11.71
N THR A 312 -1.49 9.94 -13.03
CA THR A 312 -2.45 9.37 -13.99
C THR A 312 -2.63 7.87 -13.76
N ARG A 313 -1.52 7.13 -13.63
CA ARG A 313 -1.55 5.71 -13.30
C ARG A 313 -2.28 5.44 -11.98
N SER A 314 -2.01 6.25 -10.95
CA SER A 314 -2.69 6.17 -9.65
C SER A 314 -4.21 6.32 -9.78
N TYR A 315 -4.66 7.27 -10.59
CA TYR A 315 -6.08 7.47 -10.85
C TYR A 315 -6.71 6.32 -11.65
N LEU A 316 -5.99 5.73 -12.62
CA LEU A 316 -6.47 4.55 -13.35
C LEU A 316 -6.65 3.36 -12.39
N PHE A 317 -5.70 3.14 -11.48
CA PHE A 317 -5.83 2.13 -10.43
C PHE A 317 -7.09 2.32 -9.59
N GLU A 318 -7.28 3.51 -9.06
CA GLU A 318 -8.44 3.82 -8.22
C GLU A 318 -9.76 3.71 -9.00
N ARG A 319 -9.84 4.35 -10.18
CA ARG A 319 -11.09 4.55 -10.89
C ARG A 319 -11.50 3.37 -11.74
N ILE A 320 -10.55 2.61 -12.29
CA ILE A 320 -10.82 1.53 -13.24
C ILE A 320 -10.42 0.20 -12.63
N TYR A 321 -9.13 -0.03 -12.38
CA TYR A 321 -8.62 -1.37 -12.08
C TYR A 321 -9.15 -1.91 -10.75
N CYS A 322 -9.28 -1.05 -9.73
CA CYS A 322 -9.85 -1.37 -8.42
C CYS A 322 -11.34 -1.05 -8.32
N HIS A 323 -12.02 -0.69 -9.42
CA HIS A 323 -13.43 -0.34 -9.38
C HIS A 323 -14.27 -1.54 -8.95
N HIS A 324 -14.97 -1.42 -7.82
CA HIS A 324 -15.64 -2.53 -7.16
C HIS A 324 -16.58 -3.37 -8.06
N LYS A 325 -17.28 -2.77 -9.05
CA LYS A 325 -18.12 -3.54 -9.99
C LYS A 325 -17.29 -4.37 -11.00
N VAL A 326 -16.13 -3.85 -11.41
CA VAL A 326 -15.19 -4.59 -12.28
C VAL A 326 -14.63 -5.75 -11.49
N ARG A 327 -14.18 -5.49 -10.26
CA ARG A 327 -13.71 -6.52 -9.32
C ARG A 327 -14.76 -7.62 -9.06
N ALA A 328 -16.00 -7.24 -8.83
CA ALA A 328 -17.12 -8.18 -8.66
C ALA A 328 -17.29 -9.10 -9.89
N ALA A 329 -17.31 -8.52 -11.09
CA ALA A 329 -17.40 -9.29 -12.33
C ALA A 329 -16.17 -10.21 -12.53
N GLU A 330 -14.97 -9.74 -12.22
CA GLU A 330 -13.75 -10.57 -12.29
C GLU A 330 -13.82 -11.77 -11.35
N ARG A 331 -14.29 -11.59 -10.11
CA ARG A 331 -14.42 -12.69 -9.15
C ARG A 331 -15.46 -13.73 -9.61
N MET A 332 -16.53 -13.26 -10.24
CA MET A 332 -17.57 -14.11 -10.83
C MET A 332 -17.01 -14.98 -11.97
N ILE A 333 -16.34 -14.37 -12.95
CA ILE A 333 -15.68 -15.11 -14.05
C ILE A 333 -14.53 -15.99 -13.56
N GLU A 334 -13.77 -15.54 -12.56
CA GLU A 334 -12.70 -16.35 -11.99
C GLU A 334 -13.23 -17.64 -11.37
N ARG A 335 -14.33 -17.55 -10.60
CA ARG A 335 -14.97 -18.74 -10.02
C ARG A 335 -15.47 -19.68 -11.12
N LEU A 336 -16.14 -19.14 -12.13
CA LEU A 336 -16.66 -19.90 -13.27
C LEU A 336 -15.56 -20.68 -14.00
N LEU A 337 -14.49 -19.98 -14.37
CA LEU A 337 -13.32 -20.59 -15.01
C LEU A 337 -12.65 -21.64 -14.12
N ARG A 338 -12.50 -21.36 -12.82
CA ARG A 338 -11.94 -22.31 -11.87
C ARG A 338 -12.80 -23.56 -11.80
N GLN A 339 -14.11 -23.45 -11.61
CA GLN A 339 -15.01 -24.60 -11.53
C GLN A 339 -14.92 -25.44 -12.80
N ARG A 340 -15.08 -24.81 -13.98
CA ARG A 340 -15.02 -25.52 -15.26
C ARG A 340 -13.69 -26.24 -15.48
N LEU A 341 -12.57 -25.53 -15.29
CA LEU A 341 -11.25 -26.07 -15.58
C LEU A 341 -10.76 -27.06 -14.51
N MET A 342 -11.11 -26.85 -13.23
CA MET A 342 -10.79 -27.82 -12.17
C MET A 342 -11.58 -29.11 -12.33
N LEU A 343 -12.86 -29.06 -12.71
CA LEU A 343 -13.65 -30.25 -13.04
C LEU A 343 -13.02 -31.00 -14.22
N ALA A 344 -12.80 -30.28 -15.32
CA ALA A 344 -12.21 -30.84 -16.53
C ALA A 344 -10.81 -31.45 -16.31
N HIS A 345 -10.00 -30.85 -15.43
CA HIS A 345 -8.67 -31.35 -15.08
C HIS A 345 -8.71 -32.52 -14.08
N LYS A 346 -9.54 -32.46 -13.03
CA LYS A 346 -9.65 -33.51 -12.00
C LYS A 346 -10.27 -34.81 -12.54
N GLU A 347 -11.20 -34.68 -13.48
CA GLU A 347 -11.81 -35.83 -14.13
C GLU A 347 -10.94 -36.41 -15.25
N GLU A 348 -9.70 -35.90 -15.41
CA GLU A 348 -8.76 -36.24 -16.49
C GLU A 348 -9.36 -36.13 -17.90
N LYS A 349 -10.48 -35.39 -18.03
CA LYS A 349 -11.19 -35.22 -19.30
C LYS A 349 -10.40 -34.30 -20.26
N TRP A 350 -9.64 -33.34 -19.73
CA TRP A 350 -8.91 -32.34 -20.50
C TRP A 350 -7.42 -32.33 -20.15
N ASP A 351 -6.59 -32.48 -21.17
CA ASP A 351 -5.14 -32.32 -21.08
C ASP A 351 -4.73 -30.82 -21.12
N THR A 352 -3.42 -30.57 -20.96
CA THR A 352 -2.85 -29.22 -21.01
C THR A 352 -3.14 -28.51 -22.33
N GLU A 353 -3.08 -29.21 -23.47
CA GLU A 353 -3.36 -28.62 -24.78
C GLU A 353 -4.81 -28.13 -24.84
N LYS A 354 -5.76 -28.95 -24.40
CA LYS A 354 -7.18 -28.59 -24.39
C LYS A 354 -7.46 -27.41 -23.46
N ILE A 355 -6.89 -27.39 -22.26
CA ILE A 355 -7.02 -26.24 -21.33
C ILE A 355 -6.46 -24.95 -21.95
N LEU A 356 -5.28 -25.02 -22.56
CA LEU A 356 -4.67 -23.86 -23.22
C LEU A 356 -5.49 -23.44 -24.43
N SER A 357 -5.99 -24.36 -25.25
CA SER A 357 -6.83 -24.06 -26.42
C SER A 357 -8.12 -23.35 -26.03
N TYR A 358 -8.69 -23.72 -24.89
CA TYR A 358 -9.88 -23.10 -24.32
C TYR A 358 -9.59 -21.68 -23.82
N LEU A 359 -8.50 -21.48 -23.06
CA LEU A 359 -8.13 -20.15 -22.55
C LEU A 359 -7.56 -19.21 -23.63
N LEU A 360 -6.97 -19.78 -24.69
CA LEU A 360 -6.49 -19.09 -25.88
C LEU A 360 -7.52 -19.13 -27.02
N HIS A 361 -8.81 -19.18 -26.70
CA HIS A 361 -9.88 -19.35 -27.67
C HIS A 361 -9.72 -18.38 -28.87
N PRO A 362 -9.86 -18.83 -30.13
CA PRO A 362 -9.64 -17.98 -31.30
C PRO A 362 -10.55 -16.75 -31.36
N THR A 363 -11.76 -16.85 -30.79
CA THR A 363 -12.73 -15.74 -30.69
C THR A 363 -12.62 -14.94 -29.38
N GLY A 364 -11.59 -15.19 -28.57
CA GLY A 364 -11.26 -14.40 -27.38
C GLY A 364 -12.29 -14.51 -26.25
N ASP A 365 -12.50 -13.40 -25.54
CA ASP A 365 -13.32 -13.34 -24.32
C ASP A 365 -14.75 -13.82 -24.57
N ASP A 366 -15.37 -13.33 -25.65
CA ASP A 366 -16.77 -13.61 -25.98
C ASP A 366 -16.96 -15.07 -26.40
N GLY A 367 -15.94 -15.68 -27.02
CA GLY A 367 -15.92 -17.09 -27.36
C GLY A 367 -16.03 -17.99 -26.14
N VAL A 368 -15.16 -17.75 -25.17
CA VAL A 368 -15.13 -18.51 -23.92
C VAL A 368 -16.46 -18.34 -23.18
N LEU A 369 -16.97 -17.11 -23.10
CA LEU A 369 -18.24 -16.84 -22.42
C LEU A 369 -19.43 -17.51 -23.13
N HIS A 370 -19.47 -17.45 -24.46
CA HIS A 370 -20.51 -18.09 -25.26
C HIS A 370 -20.46 -19.62 -25.11
N GLU A 371 -19.27 -20.22 -25.19
CA GLU A 371 -19.09 -21.65 -24.95
C GLU A 371 -19.64 -22.05 -23.58
N MET A 372 -19.34 -21.28 -22.52
CA MET A 372 -19.91 -21.52 -21.19
C MET A 372 -21.43 -21.39 -21.13
N ALA A 373 -22.03 -20.49 -21.92
CA ALA A 373 -23.46 -20.21 -21.91
C ALA A 373 -24.28 -21.17 -22.79
N THR A 374 -23.70 -21.76 -23.85
CA THR A 374 -24.48 -22.53 -24.83
C THR A 374 -24.20 -24.02 -24.85
N HIS A 375 -23.07 -24.48 -24.31
CA HIS A 375 -22.72 -25.89 -24.43
C HIS A 375 -23.77 -26.77 -23.73
N HIS A 376 -24.41 -27.66 -24.49
CA HIS A 376 -25.30 -28.69 -23.96
C HIS A 376 -24.42 -29.74 -23.29
N LEU A 377 -24.24 -29.62 -21.98
CA LEU A 377 -23.43 -30.54 -21.19
C LEU A 377 -24.38 -31.43 -20.39
N GLN A 378 -24.06 -32.73 -20.36
CA GLN A 378 -25.02 -33.79 -19.98
C GLN A 378 -25.19 -33.99 -18.46
N GLU A 379 -24.65 -33.09 -17.61
CA GLU A 379 -24.58 -33.26 -16.15
C GLU A 379 -25.14 -32.04 -15.37
N ASN A 380 -25.65 -32.26 -14.15
CA ASN A 380 -26.29 -31.24 -13.31
C ASN A 380 -25.34 -30.11 -12.85
N ASP A 381 -24.03 -30.37 -12.73
CA ASP A 381 -23.03 -29.36 -12.32
C ASP A 381 -22.85 -28.26 -13.39
N ASP A 382 -23.27 -28.51 -14.63
CA ASP A 382 -23.12 -27.58 -15.77
C ASP A 382 -24.29 -26.59 -15.93
N GLU A 383 -25.45 -26.86 -15.32
CA GLU A 383 -26.57 -25.90 -15.30
C GLU A 383 -26.18 -24.61 -14.56
N HIS A 384 -25.43 -24.76 -13.47
CA HIS A 384 -24.95 -23.63 -12.68
C HIS A 384 -23.95 -22.74 -13.42
N ILE A 385 -23.04 -23.35 -14.20
CA ILE A 385 -22.07 -22.64 -15.05
C ILE A 385 -22.80 -21.82 -16.11
N ARG A 386 -23.81 -22.43 -16.76
CA ARG A 386 -24.64 -21.75 -17.76
C ARG A 386 -25.38 -20.54 -17.18
N ASP A 387 -25.99 -20.70 -16.00
CA ASP A 387 -26.73 -19.63 -15.35
C ASP A 387 -25.82 -18.45 -14.99
N PHE A 388 -24.62 -18.72 -14.49
CA PHE A 388 -23.63 -17.67 -14.22
C PHE A 388 -23.11 -16.97 -15.48
N ALA A 389 -22.80 -17.73 -16.54
CA ALA A 389 -22.39 -17.14 -17.80
C ALA A 389 -23.48 -16.21 -18.35
N THR A 390 -24.75 -16.63 -18.24
CA THR A 390 -25.92 -15.83 -18.61
C THR A 390 -26.05 -14.58 -17.75
N GLN A 391 -25.84 -14.67 -16.44
CA GLN A 391 -25.81 -13.51 -15.54
C GLN A 391 -24.74 -12.49 -15.95
N VAL A 392 -23.53 -12.93 -16.34
CA VAL A 392 -22.48 -12.00 -16.83
C VAL A 392 -22.92 -11.33 -18.12
N LEU A 393 -23.48 -12.09 -19.07
CA LEU A 393 -24.00 -11.56 -20.34
C LEU A 393 -25.11 -10.53 -20.13
N ASN A 394 -26.00 -10.78 -19.17
CA ASN A 394 -27.11 -9.88 -18.80
C ASN A 394 -26.68 -8.76 -17.82
N ARG A 395 -25.40 -8.69 -17.44
CA ARG A 395 -24.86 -7.70 -16.51
C ARG A 395 -25.48 -7.77 -15.10
N GLU A 396 -25.85 -8.96 -14.67
CA GLU A 396 -26.34 -9.29 -13.33
C GLU A 396 -25.17 -9.47 -12.35
N ILE A 397 -24.49 -8.36 -12.05
CA ILE A 397 -23.29 -8.35 -11.20
C ILE A 397 -23.69 -8.28 -9.72
N PRO A 398 -23.06 -9.08 -8.82
CA PRO A 398 -23.35 -9.04 -7.39
C PRO A 398 -23.07 -7.66 -6.78
N LYS A 399 -23.82 -7.35 -5.72
CA LYS A 399 -23.76 -6.05 -5.04
C LYS A 399 -22.81 -6.10 -3.86
N ARG A 400 -22.27 -4.95 -3.48
CA ARG A 400 -21.41 -4.81 -2.30
C ARG A 400 -22.22 -5.08 -1.04
N ALA A 401 -21.85 -6.10 -0.29
CA ALA A 401 -22.39 -6.42 1.03
C ALA A 401 -21.56 -5.73 2.14
N LEU A 402 -20.23 -5.75 2.03
CA LEU A 402 -19.36 -5.15 3.04
C LEU A 402 -18.07 -4.58 2.44
N ALA A 403 -17.59 -3.46 2.99
CA ALA A 403 -16.32 -2.83 2.63
C ALA A 403 -15.32 -2.95 3.78
N ILE A 404 -14.13 -3.49 3.50
CA ILE A 404 -13.12 -3.76 4.51
C ILE A 404 -11.83 -3.03 4.13
N SER A 405 -11.35 -2.15 5.00
CA SER A 405 -10.21 -1.27 4.78
C SER A 405 -9.71 -0.76 6.14
N ARG A 406 -8.55 -0.11 6.13
CA ARG A 406 -7.99 0.52 7.34
C ARG A 406 -8.92 1.55 7.98
N GLN A 407 -9.81 2.17 7.21
CA GLN A 407 -10.78 3.16 7.70
C GLN A 407 -12.10 2.53 8.15
N THR A 408 -12.39 1.28 7.78
CA THR A 408 -13.65 0.62 8.09
C THR A 408 -13.54 -0.40 9.22
N VAL A 409 -12.32 -0.78 9.59
CA VAL A 409 -12.01 -1.59 10.78
C VAL A 409 -11.99 -0.70 12.03
N TRP A 410 -12.72 -1.11 13.07
CA TRP A 410 -12.83 -0.40 14.36
C TRP A 410 -11.86 -0.92 15.43
N GLY A 411 -11.77 -2.25 15.63
CA GLY A 411 -10.96 -2.85 16.71
C GLY A 411 -11.28 -4.32 17.01
N GLN A 412 -10.84 -4.83 18.17
CA GLN A 412 -11.03 -6.21 18.65
C GLN A 412 -12.25 -6.38 19.60
N THR A 413 -12.79 -7.60 19.67
CA THR A 413 -13.97 -7.99 20.47
C THR A 413 -13.66 -8.32 21.94
N LYS A 414 -12.40 -8.66 22.28
CA LYS A 414 -12.02 -8.96 23.67
C LYS A 414 -12.03 -7.71 24.57
N SER A 415 -12.39 -7.93 25.82
CA SER A 415 -12.87 -6.92 26.77
C SER A 415 -11.88 -5.80 27.01
N ALA A 416 -12.42 -4.59 27.24
CA ALA A 416 -11.78 -3.49 27.92
C ALA A 416 -10.43 -3.03 27.34
N GLY A 417 -10.50 -1.91 26.63
CA GLY A 417 -9.42 -0.93 26.67
C GLY A 417 -8.31 -1.07 25.63
N LYS A 418 -7.88 -2.24 25.17
CA LYS A 418 -6.71 -2.30 24.28
C LYS A 418 -7.03 -1.89 22.84
N MET A 419 -6.87 -0.60 22.51
CA MET A 419 -6.52 -0.20 21.15
C MET A 419 -5.03 -0.48 20.97
N SER A 420 -4.60 -1.75 21.03
CA SER A 420 -3.20 -2.06 20.77
C SER A 420 -2.86 -1.76 19.31
N SER A 421 -1.57 -1.64 19.03
CA SER A 421 -1.00 -1.75 17.69
C SER A 421 -1.46 -2.98 16.89
N ASP A 422 -2.20 -3.93 17.50
CA ASP A 422 -2.65 -5.19 16.88
C ASP A 422 -3.85 -5.04 15.95
N ALA A 423 -4.57 -3.92 15.93
CA ALA A 423 -5.58 -3.68 14.89
C ALA A 423 -4.93 -3.61 13.47
N LEU A 424 -3.64 -3.25 13.39
CA LEU A 424 -2.85 -3.38 12.14
C LEU A 424 -2.59 -4.84 11.80
N PHE A 425 -2.28 -5.67 12.81
CA PHE A 425 -2.07 -7.11 12.63
C PHE A 425 -3.36 -7.86 12.26
N SER A 426 -4.53 -7.43 12.76
CA SER A 426 -5.80 -8.09 12.44
C SER A 426 -6.24 -7.85 10.99
N TRP A 427 -6.11 -6.63 10.47
CA TRP A 427 -6.36 -6.33 9.05
C TRP A 427 -5.41 -7.10 8.13
N ASN A 428 -4.11 -7.11 8.42
CA ASN A 428 -3.15 -7.85 7.62
C ASN A 428 -3.43 -9.36 7.63
N ARG A 429 -3.83 -9.91 8.80
CA ARG A 429 -4.24 -11.32 8.91
C ARG A 429 -5.48 -11.64 8.07
N VAL A 430 -6.47 -10.74 8.05
CA VAL A 430 -7.66 -10.89 7.18
C VAL A 430 -7.25 -10.86 5.70
N LEU A 431 -6.33 -9.97 5.32
CA LEU A 431 -5.82 -9.89 3.93
C LEU A 431 -5.00 -11.11 3.50
N GLU A 432 -4.31 -11.76 4.43
CA GLU A 432 -3.55 -12.99 4.18
C GLU A 432 -4.44 -14.24 4.04
N THR A 433 -5.71 -14.14 4.44
CA THR A 433 -6.66 -15.25 4.38
C THR A 433 -7.11 -15.51 2.93
N ASP A 434 -7.13 -16.78 2.54
CA ASP A 434 -7.71 -17.19 1.24
C ASP A 434 -9.18 -16.73 1.16
N PRO A 435 -9.57 -15.95 0.12
CA PRO A 435 -10.94 -15.51 -0.09
C PRO A 435 -11.98 -16.65 -0.01
N GLN A 436 -11.66 -17.86 -0.47
CA GLN A 436 -12.56 -19.00 -0.41
C GLN A 436 -12.76 -19.53 1.00
N VAL A 437 -11.73 -19.48 1.85
CA VAL A 437 -11.83 -19.88 3.26
C VAL A 437 -12.79 -18.94 3.97
N LEU A 438 -12.60 -17.63 3.83
CA LEU A 438 -13.49 -16.65 4.44
C LEU A 438 -14.93 -16.80 3.95
N GLN A 439 -15.15 -17.06 2.66
CA GLN A 439 -16.50 -17.32 2.13
C GLN A 439 -17.18 -18.52 2.79
N ARG A 440 -16.46 -19.63 2.99
CA ARG A 440 -17.01 -20.82 3.66
C ARG A 440 -17.37 -20.50 5.11
N GLU A 441 -16.54 -19.73 5.80
CA GLU A 441 -16.80 -19.32 7.17
C GLU A 441 -18.01 -18.38 7.30
N ILE A 442 -18.20 -17.47 6.34
CA ILE A 442 -19.39 -16.61 6.27
C ILE A 442 -20.64 -17.44 6.00
N CYS A 443 -20.61 -18.37 5.05
CA CYS A 443 -21.76 -19.24 4.76
C CYS A 443 -22.10 -20.12 5.97
N LYS A 444 -21.06 -20.64 6.66
CA LYS A 444 -21.22 -21.45 7.87
C LYS A 444 -21.86 -20.68 9.02
N SER A 445 -21.58 -19.38 9.19
CA SER A 445 -22.14 -18.60 10.30
C SER A 445 -23.66 -18.42 10.23
N ILE A 446 -24.24 -18.52 9.02
CA ILE A 446 -25.69 -18.45 8.78
C ILE A 446 -26.29 -19.75 8.23
N GLY A 447 -25.54 -20.84 8.18
CA GLY A 447 -26.00 -22.12 7.61
C GLY A 447 -26.42 -22.05 6.14
N SER A 448 -25.93 -21.05 5.38
CA SER A 448 -26.27 -20.88 3.96
C SER A 448 -25.52 -21.89 3.10
N LYS A 449 -26.22 -22.45 2.12
CA LYS A 449 -25.61 -23.28 1.05
C LYS A 449 -25.20 -22.44 -0.17
N ASP A 450 -25.47 -21.13 -0.17
CA ASP A 450 -25.27 -20.25 -1.34
C ASP A 450 -23.81 -19.77 -1.48
N PHE A 451 -22.84 -20.67 -1.24
CA PHE A 451 -21.42 -20.39 -1.33
C PHE A 451 -21.03 -19.78 -2.68
N ASP A 452 -21.65 -20.29 -3.75
CA ASP A 452 -21.33 -19.86 -5.11
C ASP A 452 -21.76 -18.42 -5.43
N SER A 453 -22.69 -17.86 -4.66
CA SER A 453 -23.24 -16.52 -4.86
C SER A 453 -22.51 -15.42 -4.06
N LEU A 454 -21.64 -15.82 -3.13
CA LEU A 454 -20.85 -14.91 -2.27
C LEU A 454 -19.43 -14.76 -2.82
N TYR A 455 -18.96 -13.54 -2.99
CA TYR A 455 -17.63 -13.23 -3.50
C TYR A 455 -16.84 -12.37 -2.51
N VAL A 456 -15.55 -12.64 -2.40
CA VAL A 456 -14.61 -11.90 -1.56
C VAL A 456 -13.48 -11.48 -2.48
N ASP A 457 -13.17 -10.19 -2.46
CA ASP A 457 -12.09 -9.60 -3.24
C ASP A 457 -11.18 -8.80 -2.32
N TRP A 458 -9.93 -9.23 -2.23
CA TRP A 458 -8.90 -8.48 -1.52
C TRP A 458 -8.29 -7.40 -2.40
N PRO A 459 -7.96 -6.23 -1.81
CA PRO A 459 -7.38 -5.14 -2.57
C PRO A 459 -6.00 -5.55 -3.09
N HIS A 460 -5.68 -5.09 -4.29
CA HIS A 460 -4.33 -5.24 -4.82
C HIS A 460 -3.32 -4.47 -3.95
N LYS A 461 -2.13 -5.06 -3.77
CA LYS A 461 -0.99 -4.34 -3.19
C LYS A 461 -0.63 -3.17 -4.10
N ASN A 462 -0.09 -2.11 -3.53
CA ASN A 462 0.23 -0.92 -4.30
C ASN A 462 1.26 -1.24 -5.39
N LEU A 463 0.99 -0.79 -6.62
CA LEU A 463 1.85 -1.00 -7.79
C LEU A 463 2.65 0.26 -8.16
N ILE A 464 2.48 1.35 -7.40
CA ILE A 464 3.40 2.50 -7.46
C ILE A 464 4.60 2.11 -6.63
N GLN A 465 5.71 1.79 -7.29
CA GLN A 465 6.94 1.45 -6.59
C GLN A 465 7.43 2.65 -5.79
N GLU A 466 7.88 2.32 -4.59
CA GLU A 466 8.38 3.24 -3.55
C GLU A 466 9.65 3.96 -4.02
N ASN A 467 10.36 3.37 -4.99
CA ASN A 467 11.61 3.88 -5.51
C ASN A 467 11.80 3.43 -6.98
N PRO A 468 11.31 4.18 -7.98
CA PRO A 468 11.51 3.79 -9.37
C PRO A 468 13.01 3.81 -9.70
N ASP A 469 13.51 2.77 -10.38
CA ASP A 469 14.89 2.64 -10.86
C ASP A 469 15.17 3.60 -12.04
N ILE A 470 14.95 4.89 -11.81
CA ILE A 470 15.15 5.98 -12.77
C ILE A 470 16.09 6.99 -12.15
N VAL A 471 17.13 7.35 -12.90
CA VAL A 471 18.20 8.22 -12.40
C VAL A 471 18.20 9.58 -13.09
N GLY A 472 18.56 10.62 -12.36
CA GLY A 472 18.80 11.96 -12.89
C GLY A 472 20.29 12.32 -12.82
N HIS A 473 20.70 13.29 -13.62
CA HIS A 473 21.99 13.95 -13.41
C HIS A 473 21.90 14.88 -12.20
N ASP A 474 22.94 14.88 -11.37
CA ASP A 474 23.10 15.89 -10.34
C ASP A 474 23.59 17.20 -10.96
N GLU A 475 22.73 18.23 -10.94
CA GLU A 475 23.12 19.56 -11.45
C GLU A 475 24.15 20.25 -10.55
N PHE A 476 24.26 19.85 -9.27
CA PHE A 476 25.21 20.43 -8.31
C PHE A 476 26.57 19.72 -8.31
N MET A 477 26.62 18.47 -8.77
CA MET A 477 27.84 17.68 -8.86
C MET A 477 28.14 17.37 -10.33
N LEU A 478 29.22 17.95 -10.87
CA LEU A 478 29.67 17.81 -12.27
C LEU A 478 29.76 16.36 -12.80
N LYS A 479 29.72 15.35 -11.93
CA LYS A 479 29.74 13.91 -12.24
C LYS A 479 28.93 13.05 -11.23
N GLY A 480 27.74 13.49 -10.83
CA GLY A 480 26.88 12.73 -9.90
C GLY A 480 25.63 12.14 -10.56
N ALA A 481 25.27 10.91 -10.21
CA ALA A 481 23.96 10.33 -10.51
C ALA A 481 23.11 10.32 -9.23
N MET A 482 21.85 10.76 -9.35
CA MET A 482 20.90 10.79 -8.24
C MET A 482 19.63 10.02 -8.60
N LYS A 483 18.91 9.51 -7.60
CA LYS A 483 17.58 8.93 -7.83
C LYS A 483 16.57 10.03 -8.14
N ILE A 484 15.65 9.76 -9.07
CA ILE A 484 14.64 10.75 -9.47
C ILE A 484 13.66 11.09 -8.35
N ASN A 485 13.54 10.22 -7.34
CA ASN A 485 12.66 10.41 -6.19
C ASN A 485 12.99 11.65 -5.34
N ARG A 486 14.20 12.24 -5.48
CA ARG A 486 14.55 13.55 -4.91
C ARG A 486 13.65 14.68 -5.43
N TYR A 487 13.10 14.55 -6.64
CA TYR A 487 12.17 15.53 -7.23
C TYR A 487 10.70 15.19 -6.99
N PHE A 488 10.37 13.92 -6.74
CA PHE A 488 9.01 13.42 -6.61
C PHE A 488 8.95 12.21 -5.68
N ASP A 489 8.27 12.37 -4.55
CA ASP A 489 8.12 11.31 -3.55
C ASP A 489 6.89 10.43 -3.85
N ALA A 490 7.10 9.41 -4.69
CA ALA A 490 6.09 8.40 -5.00
C ALA A 490 5.62 7.63 -3.75
N GLN A 491 6.43 7.58 -2.70
CA GLN A 491 6.11 6.88 -1.46
C GLN A 491 4.96 7.53 -0.72
N GLN A 492 4.93 8.86 -0.66
CA GLN A 492 3.84 9.58 0.00
C GLN A 492 2.49 9.30 -0.66
N LEU A 493 2.45 9.25 -2.00
CA LEU A 493 1.24 8.89 -2.74
C LEU A 493 0.86 7.44 -2.53
N SER A 494 1.86 6.54 -2.51
CA SER A 494 1.64 5.13 -2.25
C SER A 494 1.01 4.90 -0.88
N ASN A 495 1.60 5.47 0.16
CA ASN A 495 1.12 5.44 1.52
C ASN A 495 -0.29 6.03 1.62
N ALA A 496 -0.52 7.22 1.04
CA ALA A 496 -1.84 7.86 1.07
C ALA A 496 -2.93 6.98 0.44
N TYR A 497 -2.63 6.29 -0.68
CA TYR A 497 -3.55 5.35 -1.30
C TYR A 497 -3.85 4.15 -0.38
N GLN A 498 -2.81 3.52 0.18
CA GLN A 498 -2.97 2.38 1.10
C GLN A 498 -3.77 2.74 2.35
N GLU A 499 -3.55 3.93 2.91
CA GLU A 499 -4.22 4.37 4.13
C GLU A 499 -5.69 4.74 3.91
N VAL A 500 -6.02 5.33 2.76
CA VAL A 500 -7.34 5.97 2.54
C VAL A 500 -8.22 5.17 1.59
N LYS A 501 -7.66 4.67 0.51
CA LYS A 501 -8.41 4.19 -0.66
C LYS A 501 -8.43 2.67 -0.77
N GLN A 502 -7.37 1.98 -0.32
CA GLN A 502 -7.27 0.53 -0.41
C GLN A 502 -8.42 -0.16 0.34
N THR A 503 -9.29 -0.85 -0.39
CA THR A 503 -10.53 -1.44 0.13
C THR A 503 -10.75 -2.82 -0.47
N GLY A 504 -10.89 -3.82 0.40
CA GLY A 504 -11.44 -5.14 0.08
C GLY A 504 -12.96 -5.15 0.14
N TRP A 505 -13.55 -6.06 -0.62
CA TRP A 505 -14.99 -6.12 -0.82
C TRP A 505 -15.54 -7.51 -0.60
N ILE A 506 -16.70 -7.57 0.04
CA ILE A 506 -17.57 -8.73 0.04
C ILE A 506 -18.77 -8.39 -0.83
N PHE A 507 -19.06 -9.24 -1.81
CA PHE A 507 -20.19 -9.09 -2.73
C PHE A 507 -21.17 -10.24 -2.55
N ALA A 508 -22.46 -9.93 -2.64
CA ALA A 508 -23.54 -10.89 -2.51
C ALA A 508 -24.68 -10.56 -3.49
N PRO A 509 -25.63 -11.48 -3.74
CA PRO A 509 -26.83 -11.20 -4.51
C PRO A 509 -27.66 -10.10 -3.85
N ASP A 510 -28.36 -9.30 -4.65
CA ASP A 510 -29.07 -8.11 -4.15
C ASP A 510 -30.07 -8.46 -3.03
N GLY A 511 -30.84 -9.53 -3.21
CA GLY A 511 -31.84 -9.98 -2.23
C GLY A 511 -31.29 -10.55 -0.92
N LYS A 512 -30.00 -10.94 -0.86
CA LYS A 512 -29.34 -11.47 0.35
C LYS A 512 -28.23 -10.56 0.88
N ARG A 513 -28.12 -9.35 0.33
CA ARG A 513 -27.01 -8.43 0.58
C ARG A 513 -26.84 -8.07 2.05
N VAL A 514 -27.94 -7.78 2.75
CA VAL A 514 -27.92 -7.38 4.18
C VAL A 514 -27.61 -8.58 5.08
N GLU A 515 -28.20 -9.74 4.80
CA GLU A 515 -27.93 -10.99 5.53
C GLU A 515 -26.44 -11.36 5.45
N PHE A 516 -25.87 -11.34 4.25
CA PHE A 516 -24.45 -11.61 4.07
C PHE A 516 -23.54 -10.52 4.64
N ALA A 517 -23.99 -9.26 4.72
CA ALA A 517 -23.25 -8.21 5.40
C ALA A 517 -23.15 -8.48 6.91
N ALA A 518 -24.27 -8.85 7.54
CA ALA A 518 -24.34 -9.23 8.95
C ALA A 518 -23.49 -10.48 9.23
N ALA A 519 -23.64 -11.53 8.41
CA ALA A 519 -22.85 -12.75 8.50
C ALA A 519 -21.35 -12.49 8.37
N ALA A 520 -20.95 -11.65 7.41
CA ALA A 520 -19.55 -11.29 7.20
C ALA A 520 -18.97 -10.50 8.38
N ALA A 521 -19.70 -9.49 8.88
CA ALA A 521 -19.27 -8.71 10.03
C ALA A 521 -19.11 -9.60 11.28
N TYR A 522 -20.05 -10.53 11.49
CA TYR A 522 -19.98 -11.50 12.57
C TYR A 522 -18.76 -12.43 12.43
N THR A 523 -18.53 -13.02 11.25
CA THR A 523 -17.39 -13.90 11.00
C THR A 523 -16.05 -13.19 11.21
N LEU A 524 -15.93 -11.94 10.75
CA LEU A 524 -14.74 -11.11 11.00
C LEU A 524 -14.52 -10.89 12.50
N ALA A 525 -15.58 -10.61 13.25
CA ALA A 525 -15.50 -10.40 14.69
C ALA A 525 -15.16 -11.71 15.44
N SER A 526 -15.78 -12.83 15.09
CA SER A 526 -15.63 -14.09 15.85
C SER A 526 -14.35 -14.86 15.51
N LYS A 527 -13.90 -14.86 14.25
CA LYS A 527 -12.72 -15.61 13.81
C LYS A 527 -11.45 -14.77 13.77
N TYR A 528 -11.57 -13.50 13.40
CA TYR A 528 -10.43 -12.61 13.15
C TYR A 528 -10.34 -11.47 14.16
N ASP A 529 -11.20 -11.47 15.18
CA ASP A 529 -11.24 -10.45 16.23
C ASP A 529 -11.31 -9.05 15.62
N THR A 530 -12.11 -8.86 14.57
CA THR A 530 -12.14 -7.63 13.78
C THR A 530 -13.57 -7.10 13.70
N LEU A 531 -13.81 -6.01 14.43
CA LEU A 531 -15.05 -5.23 14.37
C LEU A 531 -15.00 -4.22 13.23
N ILE A 532 -16.15 -4.00 12.61
CA ILE A 532 -16.35 -2.98 11.57
C ILE A 532 -17.02 -1.74 12.15
N ASN A 533 -16.85 -0.60 11.50
CA ASN A 533 -17.55 0.64 11.82
C ASN A 533 -18.64 0.97 10.78
N ARG A 534 -19.33 2.10 11.00
CA ARG A 534 -20.38 2.60 10.10
C ARG A 534 -19.92 2.82 8.65
N GLU A 535 -18.66 3.21 8.45
CA GLU A 535 -18.10 3.47 7.11
C GLU A 535 -18.07 2.20 6.25
N ALA A 536 -17.90 1.02 6.86
CA ALA A 536 -17.95 -0.27 6.18
C ALA A 536 -19.28 -0.47 5.42
N LEU A 537 -20.38 -0.18 6.12
CA LEU A 537 -21.75 -0.31 5.61
C LEU A 537 -22.08 0.82 4.63
N ARG A 538 -21.67 2.06 4.95
CA ARG A 538 -21.89 3.23 4.08
C ARG A 538 -21.24 3.03 2.71
N ARG A 539 -20.00 2.55 2.66
CA ARG A 539 -19.30 2.23 1.41
C ARG A 539 -19.99 1.11 0.63
N ALA A 540 -20.52 0.11 1.32
CA ALA A 540 -21.31 -0.97 0.71
C ALA A 540 -22.73 -0.53 0.26
N LYS A 541 -23.21 0.63 0.72
CA LYS A 541 -24.62 1.09 0.59
C LYS A 541 -25.61 0.16 1.29
N VAL A 542 -25.22 -0.38 2.45
CA VAL A 542 -26.08 -1.16 3.33
C VAL A 542 -26.60 -0.23 4.44
N ASP A 543 -27.91 -0.24 4.68
CA ASP A 543 -28.51 0.56 5.73
C ASP A 543 -28.17 -0.01 7.11
N THR A 544 -27.83 0.88 8.06
CA THR A 544 -27.40 0.46 9.40
C THR A 544 -28.54 -0.18 10.20
N ASN A 545 -29.78 0.25 10.01
CA ASN A 545 -30.93 -0.32 10.73
C ASN A 545 -31.28 -1.69 10.17
N GLU A 546 -31.28 -1.84 8.84
CA GLU A 546 -31.46 -3.14 8.19
C GLU A 546 -30.36 -4.13 8.60
N PHE A 547 -29.11 -3.67 8.67
CA PHE A 547 -27.98 -4.47 9.14
C PHE A 547 -28.16 -4.91 10.60
N ASN A 548 -28.52 -3.99 11.49
CA ASN A 548 -28.73 -4.30 12.92
C ASN A 548 -29.90 -5.26 13.13
N LYS A 549 -30.99 -5.09 12.38
CA LYS A 549 -32.10 -6.04 12.36
C LYS A 549 -31.64 -7.40 11.87
N SER A 550 -30.84 -7.45 10.80
CA SER A 550 -30.31 -8.70 10.28
C SER A 550 -29.34 -9.40 11.24
N LEU A 551 -28.62 -8.69 12.10
CA LEU A 551 -27.83 -9.29 13.18
C LEU A 551 -28.73 -10.00 14.20
N ASP A 552 -29.87 -9.39 14.56
CA ASP A 552 -30.85 -10.00 15.45
C ASP A 552 -31.52 -11.23 14.83
N ASP A 553 -31.98 -11.09 13.59
CA ASP A 553 -32.68 -12.15 12.86
C ASP A 553 -31.79 -13.41 12.68
N ASN A 554 -30.46 -13.25 12.67
CA ASN A 554 -29.50 -14.35 12.52
C ASN A 554 -28.83 -14.79 13.84
N LEU A 555 -29.21 -14.23 14.99
CA LEU A 555 -28.54 -14.51 16.26
C LEU A 555 -28.51 -16.01 16.61
N GLU A 556 -29.62 -16.73 16.46
CA GLU A 556 -29.68 -18.17 16.73
C GLU A 556 -28.72 -18.99 15.84
N LYS A 557 -28.56 -18.57 14.58
CA LYS A 557 -27.60 -19.20 13.65
C LYS A 557 -26.16 -18.92 14.09
N PHE A 558 -25.88 -17.70 14.55
CA PHE A 558 -24.58 -17.33 15.10
C PHE A 558 -24.23 -18.13 16.36
N ILE A 559 -25.19 -18.30 17.28
CA ILE A 559 -25.05 -19.14 18.48
C ILE A 559 -24.69 -20.58 18.08
N ALA A 560 -25.43 -21.16 17.13
CA ALA A 560 -25.14 -22.50 16.62
C ALA A 560 -23.73 -22.61 16.00
N SER A 561 -23.30 -21.57 15.28
CA SER A 561 -21.97 -21.54 14.64
C SER A 561 -20.79 -21.50 15.62
N GLU A 562 -21.03 -21.00 16.84
CA GLU A 562 -20.06 -20.97 17.95
C GLU A 562 -20.20 -22.17 18.91
N GLY A 563 -20.76 -23.28 18.43
CA GLY A 563 -20.92 -24.51 19.22
C GLY A 563 -21.90 -24.36 20.38
N GLY A 564 -22.86 -23.44 20.27
CA GLY A 564 -23.86 -23.17 21.31
C GLY A 564 -23.43 -22.14 22.37
N ASN A 565 -22.29 -21.46 22.19
CA ASN A 565 -21.81 -20.45 23.14
C ASN A 565 -22.57 -19.11 23.02
N GLU A 566 -23.78 -19.09 23.57
CA GLU A 566 -24.69 -17.94 23.52
C GLU A 566 -24.10 -16.62 24.07
N PRO A 567 -23.41 -16.59 25.23
CA PRO A 567 -22.83 -15.35 25.75
C PRO A 567 -21.85 -14.68 24.78
N VAL A 568 -21.04 -15.46 24.06
CA VAL A 568 -20.07 -14.93 23.10
C VAL A 568 -20.77 -14.35 21.88
N ALA A 569 -21.72 -15.07 21.29
CA ALA A 569 -22.46 -14.60 20.11
C ALA A 569 -23.25 -13.31 20.40
N ARG A 570 -23.97 -13.25 21.53
CA ARG A 570 -24.72 -12.05 21.95
C ARG A 570 -23.82 -10.85 22.17
N ARG A 571 -22.64 -11.07 22.78
CA ARG A 571 -21.66 -10.02 22.98
C ARG A 571 -21.16 -9.46 21.64
N ILE A 572 -20.76 -10.32 20.71
CA ILE A 572 -20.28 -9.89 19.39
C ILE A 572 -21.35 -9.07 18.65
N VAL A 573 -22.61 -9.54 18.67
CA VAL A 573 -23.74 -8.81 18.06
C VAL A 573 -23.93 -7.43 18.72
N SER A 574 -23.85 -7.34 20.06
CA SER A 574 -23.93 -6.07 20.78
C SER A 574 -22.79 -5.12 20.39
N ASP A 575 -21.56 -5.62 20.31
CA ASP A 575 -20.39 -4.84 19.92
C ASP A 575 -20.54 -4.30 18.49
N LEU A 576 -20.98 -5.14 17.54
CA LEU A 576 -21.23 -4.73 16.14
C LEU A 576 -22.33 -3.67 16.01
N LYS A 577 -23.40 -3.75 16.81
CA LYS A 577 -24.45 -2.72 16.83
C LYS A 577 -23.92 -1.38 17.34
N SER A 578 -23.07 -1.41 18.36
CA SER A 578 -22.42 -0.23 18.92
C SER A 578 -21.46 0.41 17.91
N THR A 579 -20.60 -0.37 17.26
CA THR A 579 -19.60 0.16 16.33
C THR A 579 -20.18 0.59 14.98
N SER A 580 -21.25 -0.07 14.51
CA SER A 580 -21.91 0.27 13.24
C SER A 580 -22.70 1.58 13.28
N THR A 581 -23.02 2.11 14.46
CA THR A 581 -23.73 3.40 14.64
C THR A 581 -22.77 4.57 14.94
N SER A 582 -21.52 4.27 15.30
CA SER A 582 -20.50 5.26 15.66
C SER A 582 -20.07 6.14 14.47
N GLN A 583 -20.05 7.47 14.68
CA GLN A 583 -19.61 8.47 13.69
C GLN A 583 -18.13 8.89 13.77
N GLN A 584 -17.37 8.53 14.81
CA GLN A 584 -16.01 9.08 14.98
C GLN A 584 -14.92 8.15 14.41
N LEU A 585 -14.24 8.64 13.37
CA LEU A 585 -12.81 8.43 13.20
C LEU A 585 -12.11 9.61 13.89
N ILE A 586 -11.49 9.44 15.06
CA ILE A 586 -10.62 10.49 15.61
C ILE A 586 -9.25 9.91 15.94
N ARG A 587 -8.30 10.22 15.06
CA ARG A 587 -6.86 10.26 15.36
C ARG A 587 -6.49 11.74 15.39
N PRO A 588 -5.90 12.30 16.46
CA PRO A 588 -5.33 13.64 16.37
C PRO A 588 -4.19 13.62 15.34
N ALA A 589 -4.20 14.60 14.44
CA ALA A 589 -3.22 14.66 13.38
C ALA A 589 -1.84 15.02 13.96
N MET A 590 -0.81 14.24 13.57
CA MET A 590 0.57 14.34 14.06
C MET A 590 1.14 15.77 14.10
N HIS A 591 0.72 16.63 13.17
CA HIS A 591 1.19 18.02 13.09
C HIS A 591 0.78 18.88 14.30
N GLN A 592 -0.38 18.64 14.92
CA GLN A 592 -0.84 19.39 16.09
C GLN A 592 -0.01 19.05 17.34
N LEU A 593 0.35 17.77 17.50
CA LEU A 593 1.23 17.30 18.58
C LEU A 593 2.67 17.83 18.42
N LYS A 594 3.17 17.93 17.18
CA LYS A 594 4.50 18.50 16.88
C LYS A 594 4.57 20.00 17.20
N ALA A 595 3.55 20.78 16.82
CA ALA A 595 3.47 22.20 17.12
C ALA A 595 3.39 22.49 18.64
N PHE A 596 2.73 21.61 19.40
CA PHE A 596 2.71 21.68 20.86
C PHE A 596 4.10 21.43 21.48
N LEU A 597 4.84 20.45 20.99
CA LEU A 597 6.16 20.11 21.51
C LEU A 597 7.25 21.08 21.09
N SER A 598 7.11 21.75 19.94
CA SER A 598 8.06 22.77 19.48
C SER A 598 8.21 23.94 20.45
N ASP A 599 7.15 24.29 21.18
CA ASP A 599 7.17 25.40 22.14
C ASP A 599 7.97 25.08 23.42
N ILE A 600 8.18 23.79 23.71
CA ILE A 600 8.86 23.30 24.92
C ILE A 600 10.40 23.21 24.74
N GLY A 601 10.90 23.43 23.51
CA GLY A 601 12.34 23.58 23.23
C GLY A 601 13.18 22.30 23.33
N THR A 602 12.56 21.12 23.26
CA THR A 602 13.27 19.83 23.23
C THR A 602 13.92 19.58 21.86
N THR A 603 15.15 19.07 21.79
CA THR A 603 15.83 18.81 20.50
C THR A 603 15.26 17.60 19.74
N ASP A 604 14.30 16.87 20.32
CA ASP A 604 13.71 15.65 19.78
C ASP A 604 12.17 15.65 19.89
N HIS A 605 11.55 16.69 19.31
CA HIS A 605 10.09 16.85 19.31
C HIS A 605 9.36 15.65 18.70
N GLU A 606 9.98 14.98 17.71
CA GLU A 606 9.35 13.90 16.97
C GLU A 606 9.32 12.60 17.77
N ALA A 607 10.41 12.21 18.45
CA ALA A 607 10.39 11.03 19.30
C ALA A 607 9.49 11.23 20.53
N VAL A 608 9.44 12.43 21.11
CA VAL A 608 8.53 12.74 22.23
C VAL A 608 7.07 12.69 21.75
N ALA A 609 6.75 13.26 20.58
CA ALA A 609 5.41 13.21 20.00
C ALA A 609 4.95 11.77 19.74
N MET A 610 5.84 10.96 19.16
CA MET A 610 5.61 9.55 18.89
C MET A 610 5.40 8.75 20.17
N ARG A 611 6.12 9.06 21.24
CA ARG A 611 5.98 8.41 22.56
C ARG A 611 4.68 8.78 23.26
N ILE A 612 4.28 10.06 23.29
CA ILE A 612 2.98 10.49 23.83
C ILE A 612 1.86 9.81 23.05
N ARG A 613 1.92 9.83 21.72
CA ARG A 613 0.96 9.14 20.85
C ARG A 613 0.89 7.65 21.16
N SER A 614 2.03 6.99 21.32
CA SER A 614 2.10 5.56 21.62
C SER A 614 1.59 5.23 23.03
N GLY A 615 1.87 6.09 24.01
CA GLY A 615 1.37 5.96 25.38
C GLY A 615 -0.15 6.08 25.45
N VAL A 616 -0.74 7.02 24.72
CA VAL A 616 -2.20 7.21 24.66
C VAL A 616 -2.90 6.06 23.96
N ILE A 617 -2.28 5.53 22.91
CA ILE A 617 -2.74 4.29 22.27
C ILE A 617 -2.66 3.13 23.27
N ALA A 618 -1.60 3.07 24.09
CA ALA A 618 -1.39 2.05 25.11
C ALA A 618 -2.23 2.25 26.40
N SER A 619 -2.79 3.43 26.66
CA SER A 619 -3.52 3.74 27.91
C SER A 619 -4.97 3.31 27.90
N GLU A 620 -5.43 2.77 26.78
CA GLU A 620 -6.67 2.03 26.73
C GLU A 620 -7.95 2.83 27.07
N LEU A 621 -7.93 4.15 26.83
CA LEU A 621 -9.03 5.06 27.16
C LEU A 621 -10.26 4.76 26.30
N THR A 622 -11.42 4.56 26.94
CA THR A 622 -12.70 4.46 26.23
C THR A 622 -13.15 5.83 25.72
N ARG A 623 -14.08 5.84 24.77
CA ARG A 623 -14.49 7.07 24.08
C ARG A 623 -15.06 8.15 25.01
N ASP A 624 -15.65 7.73 26.12
CA ASP A 624 -16.21 8.61 27.15
C ASP A 624 -15.13 9.43 27.89
N HIS A 625 -13.86 9.01 27.83
CA HIS A 625 -12.73 9.65 28.50
C HIS A 625 -11.85 10.51 27.56
N TYR A 626 -12.17 10.60 26.26
CA TYR A 626 -11.37 11.41 25.31
C TYR A 626 -11.48 12.91 25.54
N ALA A 627 -12.64 13.40 25.97
CA ALA A 627 -12.80 14.81 26.33
C ALA A 627 -11.88 15.16 27.51
N ASP A 628 -11.78 14.26 28.48
CA ASP A 628 -10.90 14.42 29.64
C ASP A 628 -9.42 14.38 29.23
N TYR A 629 -9.05 13.49 28.29
CA TYR A 629 -7.68 13.45 27.74
C TYR A 629 -7.28 14.75 27.03
N LEU A 630 -8.13 15.29 26.15
CA LEU A 630 -7.86 16.55 25.45
C LEU A 630 -7.76 17.72 26.42
N ASN A 631 -8.68 17.78 27.40
CA ASN A 631 -8.64 18.76 28.48
C ASN A 631 -7.34 18.65 29.31
N SER A 632 -6.83 17.44 29.50
CA SER A 632 -5.58 17.18 30.23
C SER A 632 -4.34 17.65 29.48
N MET A 633 -4.33 17.52 28.14
CA MET A 633 -3.26 18.06 27.31
C MET A 633 -3.23 19.60 27.35
N GLU A 634 -4.39 20.26 27.39
CA GLU A 634 -4.50 21.72 27.55
C GLU A 634 -3.97 22.20 28.91
N VAL A 635 -4.30 21.51 30.00
CA VAL A 635 -3.77 21.83 31.34
C VAL A 635 -2.25 21.60 31.41
N LEU A 636 -1.75 20.52 30.82
CA LEU A 636 -0.30 20.26 30.74
C LEU A 636 0.44 21.36 29.99
N SER A 637 -0.10 21.79 28.84
CA SER A 637 0.48 22.90 28.05
C SER A 637 0.65 24.16 28.88
N LEU A 638 -0.35 24.47 29.70
CA LEU A 638 -0.30 25.62 30.59
C LEU A 638 0.79 25.51 31.65
N LEU A 639 0.94 24.35 32.29
CA LEU A 639 1.97 24.16 33.32
C LEU A 639 3.38 24.29 32.73
N LEU A 640 3.60 23.77 31.53
CA LEU A 640 4.88 23.88 30.85
C LEU A 640 5.21 25.33 30.48
N ASN A 641 4.22 26.11 30.02
CA ASN A 641 4.37 27.54 29.79
C ASN A 641 4.68 28.32 31.08
N TYR A 642 4.02 27.97 32.19
CA TYR A 642 4.31 28.54 33.50
C TYR A 642 5.76 28.29 33.92
N ILE A 643 6.24 27.04 33.79
CA ILE A 643 7.61 26.65 34.10
C ILE A 643 8.60 27.44 33.23
N GLN A 644 8.35 27.52 31.93
CA GLN A 644 9.20 28.25 30.99
C GLN A 644 9.30 29.75 31.34
N ALA A 645 8.20 30.35 31.82
CA ALA A 645 8.17 31.75 32.24
C ALA A 645 8.94 32.01 33.55
N HIS A 646 9.02 31.03 34.46
CA HIS A 646 9.60 31.20 35.80
C HIS A 646 10.98 30.56 35.99
N ARG A 647 11.51 29.87 34.97
CA ARG A 647 12.78 29.11 35.01
C ARG A 647 14.05 29.89 35.37
N PHE A 648 14.00 31.23 35.43
CA PHE A 648 15.16 32.09 35.74
C PHE A 648 14.95 32.95 37.00
N THR A 649 13.93 32.68 37.81
CA THR A 649 13.67 33.46 39.03
C THR A 649 14.59 33.02 40.19
N LYS A 650 15.29 33.95 40.84
CA LYS A 650 16.24 33.66 41.95
C LYS A 650 15.63 32.89 43.12
N THR A 651 14.33 33.08 43.37
CA THR A 651 13.57 32.44 44.46
C THR A 651 13.44 30.93 44.30
N PHE A 652 13.62 30.39 43.09
CA PHE A 652 13.56 28.97 42.78
C PHE A 652 14.75 28.18 43.36
N ASP A 653 15.89 28.84 43.63
CA ASP A 653 17.14 28.19 44.04
C ASP A 653 17.26 28.00 45.57
N ASP A 654 16.77 28.94 46.39
CA ASP A 654 17.21 29.10 47.80
C ASP A 654 16.35 28.45 48.90
N THR A 655 15.22 27.80 48.56
CA THR A 655 14.30 27.22 49.57
C THR A 655 14.43 25.68 49.69
N LYS A 656 14.26 25.10 50.90
CA LYS A 656 14.34 23.65 51.14
C LYS A 656 12.96 23.03 51.41
N GLY A 657 12.64 21.92 50.74
CA GLY A 657 11.47 21.07 51.02
C GLY A 657 10.10 21.74 50.82
N GLN A 658 9.11 21.38 51.63
CA GLN A 658 7.69 21.80 51.57
C GLN A 658 7.43 23.30 51.27
N ARG A 659 8.31 24.21 51.73
CA ARG A 659 8.18 25.66 51.45
C ARG A 659 8.31 26.02 49.96
N LYS A 660 8.91 25.14 49.14
CA LYS A 660 8.96 25.29 47.67
C LYS A 660 7.63 24.92 47.01
N GLU A 661 6.96 23.87 47.48
CA GLU A 661 5.68 23.43 46.91
C GLU A 661 4.61 24.52 47.07
N ASP A 662 4.47 25.06 48.27
CA ASP A 662 3.53 26.15 48.56
C ASP A 662 3.82 27.40 47.70
N PHE A 663 5.10 27.76 47.56
CA PHE A 663 5.52 28.88 46.72
C PHE A 663 5.21 28.65 45.23
N LEU A 664 5.46 27.45 44.70
CA LEU A 664 5.18 27.12 43.30
C LEU A 664 3.68 27.19 43.00
N GLN A 665 2.86 26.74 43.93
CA GLN A 665 1.40 26.74 43.81
C GLN A 665 0.82 28.15 43.87
N GLU A 666 1.24 28.97 44.84
CA GLU A 666 0.78 30.36 44.96
C GLU A 666 1.14 31.20 43.72
N ASN A 667 2.34 31.02 43.19
CA ASN A 667 2.75 31.71 41.97
C ASN A 667 2.05 31.17 40.72
N LEU A 668 1.75 29.86 40.65
CA LEU A 668 0.99 29.29 39.54
C LEU A 668 -0.43 29.84 39.52
N GLU A 669 -1.10 29.95 40.67
CA GLU A 669 -2.41 30.58 40.77
C GLU A 669 -2.37 32.06 40.33
N GLN A 670 -1.41 32.84 40.85
CA GLN A 670 -1.25 34.23 40.45
C GLN A 670 -0.93 34.39 38.96
N TRP A 671 -0.15 33.48 38.39
CA TRP A 671 0.20 33.49 36.97
C TRP A 671 -0.97 33.08 36.08
N ILE A 672 -1.80 32.12 36.50
CA ILE A 672 -3.06 31.78 35.82
C ILE A 672 -3.98 33.01 35.78
N ASP A 673 -3.96 33.82 36.83
CA ASP A 673 -4.79 35.02 36.95
C ASP A 673 -4.29 36.20 36.11
N SER A 674 -2.97 36.30 35.92
CA SER A 674 -2.34 37.47 35.29
C SER A 674 -1.94 37.28 33.82
N SER A 675 -1.57 36.07 33.40
CA SER A 675 -1.07 35.78 32.04
C SER A 675 -2.19 35.60 31.00
N ASP A 676 -1.90 35.91 29.72
CA ASP A 676 -2.85 35.71 28.63
C ASP A 676 -3.17 34.23 28.38
N ALA A 677 -2.20 33.34 28.59
CA ALA A 677 -2.38 31.89 28.56
C ALA A 677 -3.31 31.42 29.70
N GLY A 678 -3.10 31.92 30.93
CA GLY A 678 -3.96 31.66 32.09
C GLY A 678 -5.39 32.14 31.92
N LYS A 679 -5.59 33.35 31.38
CA LYS A 679 -6.93 33.90 31.07
C LYS A 679 -7.69 33.07 30.04
N LYS A 680 -6.99 32.55 29.02
CA LYS A 680 -7.58 31.64 28.03
C LYS A 680 -8.07 30.35 28.70
N LEU A 681 -7.32 29.86 29.69
CA LEU A 681 -7.65 28.63 30.41
C LEU A 681 -8.81 28.79 31.40
N LYS A 682 -8.96 29.95 32.06
CA LYS A 682 -10.14 30.26 32.89
C LYS A 682 -11.47 30.27 32.11
N ARG A 683 -11.44 30.44 30.78
CA ARG A 683 -12.63 30.30 29.92
C ARG A 683 -13.05 28.83 29.73
N LEU A 684 -12.12 27.90 29.92
CA LEU A 684 -12.32 26.47 29.69
C LEU A 684 -12.49 25.70 31.01
N PHE A 685 -11.87 26.18 32.11
CA PHE A 685 -11.84 25.52 33.41
C PHE A 685 -12.11 26.48 34.56
N SER A 686 -12.76 25.99 35.62
CA SER A 686 -12.73 26.61 36.95
C SER A 686 -11.61 25.98 37.79
N VAL A 687 -10.77 26.81 38.41
CA VAL A 687 -9.60 26.37 39.19
C VAL A 687 -9.86 26.57 40.69
N SER A 688 -9.58 25.55 41.51
CA SER A 688 -9.77 25.61 42.98
C SER A 688 -8.77 24.72 43.74
N ARG A 689 -8.46 25.06 44.99
CA ARG A 689 -7.61 24.23 45.89
C ARG A 689 -8.39 23.05 46.51
N HIS A 690 -7.79 21.86 46.58
CA HIS A 690 -8.42 20.68 47.19
C HIS A 690 -8.13 20.52 48.70
N PRO A 691 -9.12 20.39 49.60
CA PRO A 691 -8.93 20.48 51.06
C PRO A 691 -8.43 19.21 51.79
N GLY A 692 -7.79 18.23 51.14
CA GLY A 692 -7.53 16.93 51.80
C GLY A 692 -6.49 15.98 51.19
N ALA A 693 -5.33 16.47 50.75
CA ALA A 693 -4.25 15.63 50.21
C ALA A 693 -3.52 14.85 51.30
N ALA A 694 -3.30 13.55 51.04
CA ALA A 694 -2.80 12.57 52.02
C ALA A 694 -1.41 12.89 52.61
N ASN A 695 -0.66 13.82 52.03
CA ASN A 695 0.69 14.20 52.47
C ASN A 695 0.88 15.72 52.72
N GLY A 696 -0.20 16.47 52.99
CA GLY A 696 -0.08 17.81 53.59
C GLY A 696 0.43 18.94 52.68
N THR A 697 0.34 18.83 51.35
CA THR A 697 0.43 19.97 50.42
C THR A 697 -0.79 20.00 49.50
N THR A 698 -1.32 21.19 49.22
CA THR A 698 -2.68 21.38 48.68
C THR A 698 -2.70 21.27 47.15
N ASP A 699 -3.48 20.37 46.55
CA ASP A 699 -3.49 20.19 45.09
C ASP A 699 -4.40 21.19 44.37
N LEU A 700 -4.07 21.56 43.12
CA LEU A 700 -4.90 22.41 42.26
C LEU A 700 -5.86 21.57 41.41
N VAL A 701 -7.14 21.91 41.45
CA VAL A 701 -8.21 21.21 40.72
C VAL A 701 -8.74 22.09 39.60
N PHE A 702 -8.58 21.62 38.36
CA PHE A 702 -9.13 22.19 37.14
C PHE A 702 -10.39 21.45 36.74
N LYS A 703 -11.54 22.07 36.96
CA LYS A 703 -12.82 21.50 36.54
C LYS A 703 -13.27 22.12 35.22
N PRO A 704 -13.37 21.35 34.12
CA PRO A 704 -13.80 21.87 32.82
C PRO A 704 -15.24 22.37 32.90
N GLN A 705 -15.53 23.49 32.24
CA GLN A 705 -16.87 24.09 32.24
C GLN A 705 -17.92 23.18 31.55
N ASN A 706 -17.49 22.38 30.57
CA ASN A 706 -18.35 21.49 29.76
C ASN A 706 -17.99 20.00 29.90
N GLY A 707 -17.14 19.62 30.86
CA GLY A 707 -16.68 18.23 31.04
C GLY A 707 -17.18 17.60 32.33
N SER A 708 -17.20 16.26 32.38
CA SER A 708 -17.68 15.51 33.53
C SER A 708 -16.66 15.44 34.67
N ASN A 709 -15.36 15.47 34.38
CA ASN A 709 -14.31 15.10 35.33
C ASN A 709 -13.31 16.23 35.59
N SER A 710 -12.83 16.33 36.83
CA SER A 710 -11.86 17.36 37.25
C SER A 710 -10.43 16.85 37.14
N ILE A 711 -9.52 17.69 36.62
CA ILE A 711 -8.08 17.42 36.51
C ILE A 711 -7.37 17.94 37.77
N VAL A 712 -6.42 17.19 38.35
CA VAL A 712 -5.75 17.55 39.60
C VAL A 712 -4.24 17.64 39.40
N VAL A 713 -3.66 18.83 39.58
CA VAL A 713 -2.23 19.09 39.42
C VAL A 713 -1.52 19.08 40.77
N GLU A 714 -0.44 18.28 40.87
CA GLU A 714 0.34 18.11 42.10
C GLU A 714 1.79 18.59 41.91
N LEU A 715 2.15 19.71 42.52
CA LEU A 715 3.52 20.22 42.45
C LEU A 715 4.33 19.68 43.62
N LYS A 716 5.44 18.98 43.35
CA LYS A 716 6.32 18.39 44.37
C LYS A 716 7.75 18.94 44.29
N SER A 717 8.45 18.97 45.42
CA SER A 717 9.84 19.40 45.47
C SER A 717 10.64 18.53 46.46
N GLU A 718 10.94 17.30 46.09
CA GLU A 718 11.84 16.44 46.85
C GLU A 718 13.25 16.40 46.22
N ASP A 719 14.30 16.43 47.04
CA ASP A 719 15.68 16.13 46.63
C ASP A 719 15.85 14.61 46.54
N ALA A 720 15.39 13.97 45.46
CA ALA A 720 15.54 12.52 45.31
C ALA A 720 15.62 12.03 43.85
N ASN A 721 16.20 10.84 43.69
CA ASN A 721 16.27 10.09 42.44
C ASN A 721 14.86 9.87 41.88
N PHE A 722 14.59 10.43 40.70
CA PHE A 722 13.29 10.42 40.02
C PHE A 722 12.64 9.02 39.99
N SER A 723 13.44 7.96 39.79
CA SER A 723 12.96 6.57 39.77
C SER A 723 12.31 6.16 41.09
N LYS A 724 12.85 6.60 42.24
CA LYS A 724 12.31 6.26 43.56
C LYS A 724 11.02 7.00 43.89
N MET A 725 10.93 8.29 43.53
CA MET A 725 9.69 9.06 43.69
C MET A 725 8.58 8.47 42.81
N TYR A 726 8.92 8.13 41.57
CA TYR A 726 8.00 7.46 40.65
C TYR A 726 7.47 6.16 41.26
N ASP A 727 8.33 5.27 41.75
CA ASP A 727 7.91 3.99 42.33
C ASP A 727 7.09 4.17 43.63
N ALA A 728 7.44 5.16 44.47
CA ALA A 728 6.72 5.45 45.71
C ALA A 728 5.31 5.98 45.47
N HIS A 729 5.13 6.84 44.46
CA HIS A 729 3.82 7.40 44.12
C HIS A 729 2.99 6.49 43.21
N ALA A 730 3.64 5.67 42.38
CA ALA A 730 2.95 4.76 41.48
C ALA A 730 2.28 3.56 42.18
N GLY A 731 2.51 3.38 43.49
CA GLY A 731 1.91 2.33 44.32
C GLY A 731 0.74 2.78 45.21
N GLN A 732 0.38 4.08 45.25
CA GLN A 732 -0.66 4.58 46.17
C GLN A 732 -2.07 4.47 45.55
N PRO A 733 -3.06 3.87 46.25
CA PRO A 733 -4.47 3.89 45.83
C PRO A 733 -5.02 5.32 45.94
N MET A 734 -5.55 5.86 44.84
CA MET A 734 -5.92 7.29 44.74
C MET A 734 -7.41 7.51 45.00
N ALA A 735 -7.82 7.48 46.27
CA ALA A 735 -9.15 7.93 46.71
C ALA A 735 -9.02 9.16 47.62
N TYR A 736 -9.63 10.28 47.23
CA TYR A 736 -9.83 11.42 48.12
C TYR A 736 -11.22 11.28 48.75
N GLN A 737 -11.26 10.76 49.98
CA GLN A 737 -12.47 10.38 50.72
C GLN A 737 -13.31 9.27 50.07
N GLN A 738 -14.10 8.60 50.92
CA GLN A 738 -14.72 7.29 50.65
C GLN A 738 -15.78 7.25 49.53
N ASP A 739 -16.18 8.35 48.88
CA ASP A 739 -17.38 8.34 48.03
C ASP A 739 -17.33 9.15 46.70
N LYS A 740 -16.16 9.60 46.21
CA LYS A 740 -16.08 10.20 44.86
C LYS A 740 -14.82 9.80 44.10
N GLU A 741 -14.99 8.96 43.08
CA GLU A 741 -13.97 8.71 42.06
C GLU A 741 -13.89 9.92 41.12
N MET A 742 -12.75 10.61 41.08
CA MET A 742 -12.46 11.61 40.05
C MET A 742 -11.42 11.03 39.08
N SER A 743 -11.59 11.25 37.78
CA SER A 743 -10.57 10.96 36.76
C SER A 743 -9.33 11.82 37.03
N ARG A 744 -8.32 11.26 37.69
CA ARG A 744 -7.13 12.01 38.06
C ARG A 744 -6.15 12.07 36.87
N VAL A 745 -5.68 13.27 36.54
CA VAL A 745 -4.47 13.46 35.74
C VAL A 745 -3.41 14.09 36.61
N SER A 746 -2.52 13.28 37.19
CA SER A 746 -1.46 13.76 38.08
C SER A 746 -0.30 14.33 37.28
N ILE A 747 -0.06 15.62 37.37
CA ILE A 747 1.16 16.20 36.80
C ILE A 747 2.16 16.38 37.93
N LEU A 748 3.14 15.48 38.05
CA LEU A 748 4.18 15.54 39.07
C LEU A 748 5.33 16.40 38.58
N PHE A 749 5.51 17.57 39.18
CA PHE A 749 6.70 18.40 38.96
C PHE A 749 7.82 17.94 39.90
N CYS A 750 9.02 17.64 39.39
CA CYS A 750 10.17 17.22 40.21
C CYS A 750 11.44 18.00 39.83
N GLN A 751 12.20 18.50 40.81
CA GLN A 751 13.54 19.05 40.59
C GLN A 751 14.59 17.97 40.85
N SER A 752 15.60 17.84 39.98
CA SER A 752 16.73 16.90 40.20
C SER A 752 18.08 17.60 40.12
N LYS A 753 18.95 17.30 41.09
CA LYS A 753 20.38 17.67 41.10
C LYS A 753 21.23 16.43 40.78
N GLY A 754 21.69 16.26 39.54
CA GLY A 754 22.66 15.20 39.24
C GLY A 754 22.76 14.74 37.78
N SER A 755 23.86 14.05 37.46
CA SER A 755 24.34 13.66 36.12
C SER A 755 23.64 12.47 35.46
N ASP A 756 22.49 12.01 35.95
CA ASP A 756 21.69 10.93 35.33
C ASP A 756 20.81 11.49 34.18
N LEU A 757 21.46 12.06 33.16
CA LEU A 757 20.80 12.64 31.97
C LEU A 757 19.98 11.62 31.17
N GLY A 758 20.35 10.34 31.23
CA GLY A 758 19.79 9.29 30.37
C GLY A 758 18.48 8.67 30.82
N LYS A 759 17.94 9.02 32.00
CA LYS A 759 16.69 8.40 32.52
C LYS A 759 15.52 9.36 32.72
N THR A 760 15.77 10.66 32.87
CA THR A 760 14.73 11.64 33.22
C THR A 760 14.03 12.24 31.99
N ALA A 761 14.74 12.40 30.86
CA ALA A 761 14.18 12.84 29.57
C ALA A 761 13.20 11.81 28.94
N ASP A 762 13.00 10.66 29.60
CA ASP A 762 12.23 9.50 29.16
C ASP A 762 10.92 9.27 29.93
N SER A 763 10.41 10.23 30.70
CA SER A 763 9.48 9.91 31.81
C SER A 763 8.03 10.40 31.73
N ILE A 764 7.42 10.40 30.53
CA ILE A 764 5.95 10.36 30.44
C ILE A 764 5.50 8.89 30.53
N GLN A 765 4.98 8.45 31.68
CA GLN A 765 4.50 7.08 31.89
C GLN A 765 3.03 7.03 32.33
N LEU A 766 2.21 6.36 31.51
CA LEU A 766 0.77 6.12 31.70
C LEU A 766 0.54 4.81 32.45
N ARG A 767 -0.32 4.79 33.50
CA ARG A 767 -0.66 3.57 34.26
C ARG A 767 -2.17 3.36 34.45
N LYS A 768 -2.56 2.09 34.60
CA LYS A 768 -3.86 1.64 35.09
C LYS A 768 -3.74 1.20 36.54
N THR A 769 -4.75 1.45 37.38
CA THR A 769 -4.86 0.78 38.68
C THR A 769 -5.32 -0.67 38.50
N SER A 770 -4.89 -1.55 39.39
CA SER A 770 -5.05 -3.01 39.28
C SER A 770 -6.41 -3.55 39.74
N SER A 771 -7.42 -2.70 39.98
CA SER A 771 -8.77 -3.11 40.38
C SER A 771 -9.80 -2.71 39.33
N GLY A 772 -10.56 -3.70 38.86
CA GLY A 772 -11.35 -3.67 37.62
C GLY A 772 -12.58 -2.76 37.58
N ASN A 773 -12.62 -1.67 38.36
CA ASN A 773 -13.73 -0.71 38.32
C ASN A 773 -13.33 0.77 38.50
N GLN A 774 -12.05 1.13 38.56
CA GLN A 774 -11.65 2.54 38.72
C GLN A 774 -11.21 3.20 37.41
N ILE A 775 -11.62 4.47 37.28
CA ILE A 775 -11.37 5.39 36.17
C ILE A 775 -9.88 5.41 35.74
N PRO A 776 -9.56 5.43 34.42
CA PRO A 776 -8.18 5.53 33.96
C PRO A 776 -7.50 6.84 34.41
N ILE A 777 -6.30 6.71 34.99
CA ILE A 777 -5.52 7.83 35.52
C ILE A 777 -4.38 8.15 34.54
N LEU A 778 -4.26 9.41 34.11
CA LEU A 778 -3.15 9.89 33.27
C LEU A 778 -2.12 10.63 34.13
N ALA A 779 -1.04 9.96 34.52
CA ALA A 779 0.07 10.64 35.20
C ALA A 779 1.08 11.17 34.17
N ILE A 780 1.45 12.45 34.27
CA ILE A 780 2.44 13.09 33.41
C ILE A 780 3.49 13.73 34.30
N CYS A 781 4.64 13.08 34.44
CA CYS A 781 5.73 13.63 35.24
C CYS A 781 6.57 14.58 34.38
N VAL A 782 6.85 15.77 34.91
CA VAL A 782 7.74 16.76 34.28
C VAL A 782 8.87 17.03 35.25
N ALA A 783 10.09 16.63 34.88
CA ALA A 783 11.28 16.90 35.67
C ALA A 783 11.99 18.17 35.16
N MET A 784 12.63 18.92 36.06
CA MET A 784 13.43 20.09 35.69
C MET A 784 14.84 19.93 36.24
N MET A 785 15.84 20.07 35.36
CA MET A 785 17.26 19.97 35.74
C MET A 785 17.83 21.36 36.06
N MET A 786 18.41 21.51 37.26
CA MET A 786 19.14 22.72 37.66
C MET A 786 20.65 22.42 37.52
N THR A 787 21.33 23.06 36.56
CA THR A 787 22.79 22.90 36.41
C THR A 787 23.52 23.95 37.24
N ASP A 788 24.36 23.52 38.20
CA ASP A 788 25.08 24.40 39.13
C ASP A 788 26.20 25.27 38.48
N LYS A 789 26.40 25.25 37.15
CA LYS A 789 27.41 26.07 36.47
C LYS A 789 26.84 26.94 35.35
N PRO A 790 26.98 28.28 35.42
CA PRO A 790 26.71 29.13 34.27
C PRO A 790 27.69 28.78 33.15
N SER A 791 27.19 28.53 31.94
CA SER A 791 28.06 28.40 30.77
C SER A 791 28.80 29.73 30.55
N ALA A 792 30.02 29.67 30.01
CA ALA A 792 30.86 30.85 29.74
C ALA A 792 30.26 31.88 28.76
N ARG A 793 29.02 31.65 28.27
CA ARG A 793 28.23 32.58 27.44
C ARG A 793 26.95 33.07 28.13
N GLY A 794 26.88 33.03 29.45
CA GLY A 794 25.84 33.72 30.24
C GLY A 794 24.42 33.19 30.07
N HIS A 795 24.23 32.04 29.41
CA HIS A 795 22.93 31.38 29.29
C HIS A 795 22.97 30.08 30.10
N GLN A 796 22.14 30.00 31.14
CA GLN A 796 21.82 28.74 31.82
C GLN A 796 20.96 27.90 30.86
N SER A 797 21.46 26.73 30.43
CA SER A 797 20.67 25.77 29.66
C SER A 797 19.84 24.94 30.64
N VAL A 798 18.54 25.17 30.68
CA VAL A 798 17.59 24.31 31.39
C VAL A 798 17.12 23.25 30.40
N ALA A 799 17.37 21.98 30.69
CA ALA A 799 16.71 20.85 30.04
C ALA A 799 15.47 20.49 30.88
N VAL A 800 14.30 20.51 30.24
CA VAL A 800 13.02 20.03 30.77
C VAL A 800 12.75 18.65 30.21
#